data_AF-A0A8C1HVZ6-F1
#
_entry.id   AF-A0A8C1HVZ6-F1
#
_cell.length_a   1.000
_cell.length_b   1.000
_cell.length_c   1.000
_cell.angle_alpha   90.00
_cell.angle_beta   90.00
_cell.angle_gamma   90.00
#
_symmetry.space_group_name_H-M   'P 1'
#
loop_
_entity.id
_entity.type
_entity.pdbx_description
1 polymer ?
#
loop_
_entity_poly.entity_id
_entity_poly.type
_entity_poly.pdbx_seq_one_letter_code
_entity_poly.pdbx_strand_id
1 'polypeptide(L)'
;YGFHDCFNIDTRNHRIIKGPRQTQFGYTVQQHMAGGQKWLLVGAPLETNGQHQTGDVYKCPLSRRSGGPSCTKLNLGTADLCDNSQACGPLWSYECGSSYYSTGICSRVNASFKFSRTIAPAFQRCETYMDIVIVLDGSNSIYPWNEVQDFLINILRKFYIGPGQIQVGVLQYGEKVVSEFQLNDFHSVEDVVKAARKIGQRGGEETNTALGISVARSEAFKQGGRKGAKKVMIVITDGESHDSANLQQVIEDSEKDGIIRYAIAVLGYYNRRGINPEAFLNEIKYIASDPDDKHFFNVTDEAALNDIVDALGERIFSLEGTSKNGTAFGLQMSQAGFSTHIVEDGILVGAVGAYDWNGAVLKETRQGKVIPPKSSYEQEFPEELKNHGAYLGYTVTSVVSARSGQLYVAGAPRFNHTGKVIIFTLKNTGELTILDSLKGQQIGSYYGSEIAPVDLDDDGVTDNLLVAAPMFFSGGWEKGKVYIYRVTEQPDFILEGSLEILDHGQNARFGSTLAPVPDLNGDSFNDVVIGAPLEDDNKGAIYIYHNFTSISSLCQRIGAVQLAPGLQYFGRSIHGKMDMNGDGLVDLAVGSLGAAVLLWSRSVVRIHATVRFEPSKINIFNKDCRRGGKDVTCMSAIVCLNVTARTPNRASQEIGHYNAFFEEKRFNPRAVFDDPDRQQPQNLTLLPGEETCDHIYFHAMETTDYARPIIFTVETELLDLDQGPVLDDSWPTTVKTQLPFWNGCDEDDHCVPDLVLLCQSQMSAEPSERIIEGSRRRMVVDVRLENRGENAYGAQLNITNTPNLRFSSLIVKVQHHSNTLCLVV
;
A
#
# COMPACT_ATOMS: atom_id res chain seq x y z
N TYR A 1 -27.83 1.10 16.50
CA TYR A 1 -28.70 1.22 15.32
C TYR A 1 -28.47 2.58 14.71
N GLY A 2 -27.98 2.62 13.47
CA GLY A 2 -27.72 3.85 12.72
C GLY A 2 -26.28 4.04 12.22
N PHE A 3 -25.63 3.00 11.70
CA PHE A 3 -24.67 3.21 10.61
C PHE A 3 -25.53 3.30 9.34
N HIS A 4 -25.37 4.38 8.58
CA HIS A 4 -26.09 4.61 7.33
C HIS A 4 -25.57 3.59 6.29
N ASP A 5 -26.24 2.44 6.21
CA ASP A 5 -25.81 1.28 5.42
C ASP A 5 -26.01 1.55 3.92
N CYS A 6 -24.91 1.78 3.20
CA CYS A 6 -24.83 1.49 1.77
C CYS A 6 -24.35 0.04 1.64
N PHE A 7 -24.96 -0.76 0.76
CA PHE A 7 -25.06 -2.21 0.98
C PHE A 7 -24.93 -3.07 -0.28
N ASN A 8 -24.41 -2.51 -1.36
CA ASN A 8 -24.44 -3.19 -2.66
C ASN A 8 -23.49 -4.39 -2.75
N ILE A 9 -22.57 -4.63 -1.81
CA ILE A 9 -21.82 -5.89 -1.76
C ILE A 9 -22.59 -6.93 -0.94
N ASP A 10 -22.93 -8.05 -1.58
CA ASP A 10 -23.67 -9.16 -0.99
C ASP A 10 -22.79 -9.96 -0.01
N THR A 11 -23.15 -9.89 1.27
CA THR A 11 -22.48 -10.63 2.34
C THR A 11 -23.11 -12.01 2.59
N ARG A 12 -24.33 -12.25 2.10
CA ARG A 12 -25.08 -13.49 2.34
C ARG A 12 -24.80 -14.53 1.28
N ASN A 13 -24.84 -14.14 0.01
CA ASN A 13 -24.47 -15.02 -1.09
C ASN A 13 -23.02 -14.75 -1.46
N HIS A 14 -22.08 -15.38 -0.78
CA HIS A 14 -20.65 -15.27 -1.10
C HIS A 14 -20.09 -16.65 -1.48
N ARG A 15 -18.91 -16.67 -2.09
CA ARG A 15 -18.22 -17.94 -2.43
C ARG A 15 -16.84 -18.00 -1.78
N ILE A 16 -16.64 -18.99 -0.94
CA ILE A 16 -15.33 -19.26 -0.31
C ILE A 16 -14.63 -20.39 -1.04
N ILE A 17 -13.42 -20.11 -1.51
CA ILE A 17 -12.49 -21.06 -2.09
C ILE A 17 -11.44 -21.37 -1.02
N LYS A 18 -11.45 -22.61 -0.50
CA LYS A 18 -10.52 -23.06 0.54
C LYS A 18 -9.24 -23.60 -0.07
N GLY A 19 -8.11 -23.39 0.61
CA GLY A 19 -6.81 -23.94 0.25
C GLY A 19 -5.96 -24.26 1.48
N PRO A 20 -4.73 -24.78 1.28
CA PRO A 20 -3.87 -25.19 2.39
C PRO A 20 -3.43 -23.99 3.23
N ARG A 21 -3.64 -24.06 4.54
CA ARG A 21 -3.33 -22.97 5.46
C ARG A 21 -1.83 -22.81 5.69
N GLN A 22 -1.09 -23.91 5.70
CA GLN A 22 0.36 -23.96 5.94
C GLN A 22 1.15 -23.23 4.84
N THR A 23 0.62 -23.21 3.63
CA THR A 23 1.25 -22.57 2.46
C THR A 23 0.89 -21.09 2.33
N GLN A 24 0.12 -20.56 3.30
CA GLN A 24 -0.48 -19.23 3.27
C GLN A 24 -1.33 -18.97 2.02
N PHE A 25 -2.05 -19.99 1.53
CA PHE A 25 -3.03 -19.79 0.44
C PHE A 25 -3.95 -18.61 0.75
N GLY A 26 -4.13 -17.71 -0.23
CA GLY A 26 -4.86 -16.46 -0.04
C GLY A 26 -3.97 -15.28 0.35
N TYR A 27 -2.64 -15.41 0.20
CA TYR A 27 -1.68 -14.33 0.46
C TYR A 27 -1.89 -13.16 -0.49
N THR A 28 -2.01 -13.46 -1.78
CA THR A 28 -2.43 -12.53 -2.83
C THR A 28 -3.60 -13.14 -3.58
N VAL A 29 -4.49 -12.30 -4.10
CA VAL A 29 -5.62 -12.69 -4.96
C VAL A 29 -5.66 -11.79 -6.17
N GLN A 30 -5.98 -12.35 -7.33
CA GLN A 30 -6.14 -11.59 -8.57
C GLN A 30 -7.21 -12.20 -9.45
N GLN A 31 -8.13 -11.37 -9.93
CA GLN A 31 -9.13 -11.77 -10.92
C GLN A 31 -8.49 -11.74 -12.31
N HIS A 32 -8.70 -12.78 -13.11
CA HIS A 32 -8.04 -12.90 -14.41
C HIS A 32 -8.94 -13.55 -15.47
N MET A 33 -8.83 -13.09 -16.71
CA MET A 33 -9.52 -13.69 -17.85
C MET A 33 -8.52 -14.35 -18.80
N ALA A 34 -8.72 -15.63 -19.07
CA ALA A 34 -7.86 -16.44 -19.93
C ALA A 34 -8.69 -17.36 -20.82
N GLY A 35 -8.50 -17.28 -22.13
CA GLY A 35 -9.22 -18.10 -23.12
C GLY A 35 -10.74 -17.95 -23.07
N GLY A 36 -11.24 -16.75 -22.76
CA GLY A 36 -12.67 -16.46 -22.60
C GLY A 36 -13.29 -17.02 -21.31
N GLN A 37 -12.48 -17.61 -20.42
CA GLN A 37 -12.92 -18.07 -19.10
C GLN A 37 -12.39 -17.15 -18.00
N LYS A 38 -13.22 -16.95 -16.97
CA LYS A 38 -12.88 -16.17 -15.77
C LYS A 38 -12.24 -17.09 -14.72
N TRP A 39 -11.12 -16.65 -14.17
CA TRP A 39 -10.31 -17.37 -13.20
C TRP A 39 -10.01 -16.48 -12.00
N LEU A 40 -9.95 -17.08 -10.83
CA LEU A 40 -9.31 -16.46 -9.68
C LEU A 40 -7.92 -17.05 -9.52
N LEU A 41 -6.90 -16.19 -9.49
CA LEU A 41 -5.55 -16.59 -9.17
C LEU A 41 -5.26 -16.29 -7.70
N VAL A 42 -4.59 -17.22 -7.02
CA VAL A 42 -4.35 -17.14 -5.58
C VAL A 42 -2.90 -17.51 -5.28
N GLY A 43 -2.15 -16.60 -4.64
CA GLY A 43 -0.79 -16.83 -4.19
C GLY A 43 -0.71 -17.68 -2.92
N ALA A 44 0.31 -18.54 -2.86
CA ALA A 44 0.65 -19.39 -1.73
C ALA A 44 2.18 -19.41 -1.54
N PRO A 45 2.77 -18.38 -0.88
CA PRO A 45 4.22 -18.16 -0.81
C PRO A 45 4.99 -19.27 -0.12
N LEU A 46 4.33 -19.98 0.79
CA LEU A 46 4.97 -21.03 1.59
C LEU A 46 4.78 -22.43 0.98
N GLU A 47 4.30 -22.52 -0.26
CA GLU A 47 4.17 -23.78 -0.98
C GLU A 47 5.54 -24.42 -1.28
N THR A 48 5.59 -25.76 -1.27
CA THR A 48 6.82 -26.54 -1.45
C THR A 48 6.76 -27.36 -2.72
N ASN A 49 7.85 -27.38 -3.49
CA ASN A 49 8.00 -28.20 -4.69
C ASN A 49 9.07 -29.28 -4.46
N GLY A 50 8.76 -30.25 -3.58
CA GLY A 50 9.72 -31.27 -3.15
C GLY A 50 10.48 -30.84 -1.89
N GLN A 51 11.82 -30.76 -1.97
CA GLN A 51 12.69 -30.42 -0.82
C GLN A 51 12.82 -28.92 -0.54
N HIS A 52 12.38 -28.05 -1.46
CA HIS A 52 12.54 -26.61 -1.34
C HIS A 52 11.19 -25.90 -1.23
N GLN A 53 11.13 -24.89 -0.37
CA GLN A 53 10.00 -23.97 -0.26
C GLN A 53 10.18 -22.88 -1.32
N THR A 54 9.31 -22.89 -2.32
CA THR A 54 9.44 -22.02 -3.50
C THR A 54 8.28 -21.05 -3.63
N GLY A 55 7.16 -21.30 -2.96
CA GLY A 55 5.90 -20.64 -3.29
C GLY A 55 5.35 -21.12 -4.62
N ASP A 56 4.04 -20.96 -4.80
CA ASP A 56 3.35 -21.22 -6.06
C ASP A 56 2.06 -20.41 -6.16
N VAL A 57 1.50 -20.39 -7.35
CA VAL A 57 0.23 -19.76 -7.68
C VAL A 57 -0.80 -20.84 -8.00
N TYR A 58 -1.99 -20.69 -7.45
CA TYR A 58 -3.14 -21.51 -7.78
C TYR A 58 -4.05 -20.77 -8.77
N LYS A 59 -4.57 -21.50 -9.77
CA LYS A 59 -5.69 -21.05 -10.60
C LYS A 59 -6.98 -21.76 -10.18
N CYS A 60 -8.02 -20.99 -9.93
CA CYS A 60 -9.30 -21.47 -9.44
C CYS A 60 -10.41 -21.14 -10.46
N PRO A 61 -11.06 -22.15 -11.07
CA PRO A 61 -12.13 -21.92 -12.04
C PRO A 61 -13.43 -21.48 -11.35
N LEU A 62 -14.18 -20.60 -12.01
CA LEU A 62 -15.46 -20.10 -11.48
C LEU A 62 -16.68 -20.94 -11.94
N SER A 63 -16.56 -21.80 -12.93
CA SER A 63 -17.70 -22.52 -13.51
C SER A 63 -18.35 -23.53 -12.54
N ARG A 64 -19.69 -23.58 -12.51
CA ARG A 64 -20.54 -24.36 -11.58
C ARG A 64 -20.67 -25.87 -11.86
N ARG A 65 -19.93 -26.46 -12.81
CA ARG A 65 -20.12 -27.88 -13.19
C ARG A 65 -19.60 -28.82 -12.10
N SER A 66 -20.50 -29.15 -11.16
CA SER A 66 -20.68 -30.42 -10.44
C SER A 66 -19.39 -31.20 -10.14
N GLY A 67 -18.87 -31.02 -8.91
CA GLY A 67 -17.72 -31.76 -8.38
C GLY A 67 -16.60 -30.90 -7.78
N GLY A 68 -16.90 -29.71 -7.26
CA GLY A 68 -15.94 -28.84 -6.55
C GLY A 68 -14.84 -28.25 -7.43
N PRO A 69 -14.60 -26.92 -7.44
CA PRO A 69 -13.45 -26.36 -8.13
C PRO A 69 -12.18 -26.70 -7.33
N SER A 70 -11.50 -27.79 -7.68
CA SER A 70 -10.12 -27.98 -7.19
C SER A 70 -9.26 -26.92 -7.87
N CYS A 71 -8.85 -25.91 -7.11
CA CYS A 71 -7.80 -25.00 -7.55
C CYS A 71 -6.59 -25.84 -7.96
N THR A 72 -6.00 -25.51 -9.10
CA THR A 72 -4.86 -26.24 -9.63
C THR A 72 -3.61 -25.38 -9.50
N LYS A 73 -2.53 -25.96 -8.99
CA LYS A 73 -1.21 -25.33 -8.97
C LYS A 73 -0.73 -25.02 -10.38
N LEU A 74 -0.13 -23.85 -10.57
CA LEU A 74 0.51 -23.47 -11.83
C LEU A 74 1.93 -24.06 -11.95
N ASN A 75 2.55 -24.48 -10.84
CA ASN A 75 3.92 -25.00 -10.77
C ASN A 75 4.92 -24.00 -11.35
N LEU A 76 4.79 -22.72 -11.00
CA LEU A 76 5.61 -21.65 -11.60
C LEU A 76 7.06 -21.68 -11.15
N GLY A 77 7.37 -22.36 -10.04
CA GLY A 77 8.70 -22.39 -9.44
C GLY A 77 9.12 -21.01 -8.94
N THR A 78 9.46 -20.93 -7.64
CA THR A 78 9.98 -19.72 -6.99
C THR A 78 9.19 -18.46 -7.29
N ALA A 79 7.88 -18.43 -7.02
CA ALA A 79 7.04 -17.31 -7.43
C ALA A 79 5.73 -17.12 -6.64
N ASP A 80 5.47 -15.87 -6.23
CA ASP A 80 4.19 -15.36 -5.73
C ASP A 80 3.55 -14.41 -6.74
N LEU A 81 2.23 -14.38 -6.80
CA LEU A 81 1.50 -13.55 -7.77
C LEU A 81 1.78 -12.05 -7.61
N CYS A 82 2.07 -11.40 -8.74
CA CYS A 82 2.10 -9.95 -8.90
C CYS A 82 1.30 -9.54 -10.15
N ASP A 83 0.90 -8.27 -10.23
CA ASP A 83 -0.11 -7.79 -11.17
C ASP A 83 0.12 -8.21 -12.66
N ASN A 84 -0.99 -8.42 -13.39
CA ASN A 84 -1.07 -8.81 -14.80
C ASN A 84 -0.13 -9.96 -15.27
N SER A 85 -0.44 -11.20 -14.86
CA SER A 85 0.16 -12.46 -15.38
C SER A 85 1.66 -12.65 -15.05
N GLN A 86 2.11 -12.13 -13.91
CA GLN A 86 3.49 -12.26 -13.46
C GLN A 86 3.54 -12.82 -12.05
N ALA A 87 4.61 -13.51 -11.71
CA ALA A 87 4.79 -14.01 -10.37
C ALA A 87 6.27 -13.90 -9.96
N CYS A 88 6.55 -13.33 -8.79
CA CYS A 88 7.89 -13.05 -8.30
C CYS A 88 8.17 -13.76 -6.98
N GLY A 89 9.36 -14.36 -6.86
CA GLY A 89 9.93 -14.90 -5.63
C GLY A 89 11.09 -14.02 -5.18
N PRO A 90 10.86 -12.97 -4.36
CA PRO A 90 11.93 -12.04 -3.94
C PRO A 90 12.99 -12.69 -3.04
N LEU A 91 12.65 -13.81 -2.41
CA LEU A 91 13.55 -14.60 -1.56
C LEU A 91 14.30 -15.69 -2.32
N TRP A 92 14.23 -15.69 -3.65
CA TRP A 92 15.08 -16.58 -4.44
C TRP A 92 16.55 -16.25 -4.20
N SER A 93 17.29 -17.27 -3.75
CA SER A 93 18.69 -17.17 -3.39
C SER A 93 19.52 -18.25 -4.07
N TYR A 94 20.81 -17.97 -4.22
CA TYR A 94 21.80 -18.90 -4.75
C TYR A 94 23.11 -18.76 -3.98
N GLU A 95 23.80 -19.89 -3.85
CA GLU A 95 25.11 -19.97 -3.21
C GLU A 95 26.17 -19.28 -4.06
N CYS A 96 27.04 -18.55 -3.38
CA CYS A 96 28.09 -17.75 -3.97
C CYS A 96 29.33 -17.75 -3.06
N GLY A 97 30.20 -18.76 -3.22
CA GLY A 97 31.30 -18.99 -2.29
C GLY A 97 30.74 -19.51 -0.96
N SER A 98 31.09 -18.85 0.14
CA SER A 98 30.51 -19.13 1.47
C SER A 98 29.21 -18.36 1.75
N SER A 99 28.87 -17.40 0.89
CA SER A 99 27.73 -16.49 1.04
C SER A 99 26.53 -16.91 0.20
N TYR A 100 25.34 -16.40 0.56
CA TYR A 100 24.12 -16.55 -0.23
C TYR A 100 23.69 -15.19 -0.78
N TYR A 101 23.46 -15.11 -2.08
CA TYR A 101 22.89 -13.90 -2.70
C TYR A 101 21.39 -14.08 -2.88
N SER A 102 20.61 -13.17 -2.34
CA SER A 102 19.15 -13.15 -2.46
C SER A 102 18.72 -12.01 -3.39
N THR A 103 18.84 -12.24 -4.70
CA THR A 103 18.55 -11.20 -5.70
C THR A 103 17.09 -11.17 -6.13
N GLY A 104 16.32 -12.21 -5.83
CA GLY A 104 14.95 -12.37 -6.30
C GLY A 104 14.84 -12.78 -7.77
N ILE A 105 13.70 -13.35 -8.13
CA ILE A 105 13.38 -13.84 -9.48
C ILE A 105 11.91 -13.61 -9.79
N CYS A 106 11.57 -13.37 -11.04
CA CYS A 106 10.20 -13.26 -11.52
C CYS A 106 9.98 -14.16 -12.73
N SER A 107 8.75 -14.62 -12.89
CA SER A 107 8.28 -15.47 -13.96
C SER A 107 7.11 -14.80 -14.64
N ARG A 108 7.22 -14.58 -15.94
CA ARG A 108 6.11 -14.09 -16.77
C ARG A 108 5.34 -15.28 -17.31
N VAL A 109 4.01 -15.26 -17.13
CA VAL A 109 3.11 -16.24 -17.74
C VAL A 109 2.32 -15.60 -18.88
N ASN A 110 1.97 -16.40 -19.88
CA ASN A 110 1.11 -15.96 -20.96
C ASN A 110 -0.38 -16.07 -20.58
N ALA A 111 -1.27 -15.60 -21.47
CA ALA A 111 -2.72 -15.65 -21.29
C ALA A 111 -3.34 -17.06 -21.15
N SER A 112 -2.55 -18.13 -21.22
CA SER A 112 -2.97 -19.52 -20.97
C SER A 112 -2.32 -20.12 -19.72
N PHE A 113 -1.75 -19.28 -18.86
CA PHE A 113 -1.02 -19.67 -17.66
C PHE A 113 0.20 -20.57 -17.92
N LYS A 114 0.78 -20.50 -19.12
CA LYS A 114 2.05 -21.18 -19.41
C LYS A 114 3.20 -20.22 -19.15
N PHE A 115 4.24 -20.76 -18.52
CA PHE A 115 5.51 -20.06 -18.36
C PHE A 115 6.00 -19.55 -19.71
N SER A 116 6.39 -18.27 -19.75
CA SER A 116 6.88 -17.61 -20.95
C SER A 116 8.37 -17.28 -20.84
N ARG A 117 8.78 -16.61 -19.75
CA ARG A 117 10.15 -16.14 -19.56
C ARG A 117 10.45 -15.89 -18.09
N THR A 118 11.68 -16.19 -17.68
CA THR A 118 12.26 -15.77 -16.39
C THR A 118 12.84 -14.37 -16.52
N ILE A 119 12.58 -13.55 -15.51
CA ILE A 119 13.10 -12.21 -15.34
C ILE A 119 13.88 -12.20 -14.03
N ALA A 120 15.17 -11.90 -14.09
CA ALA A 120 16.03 -11.81 -12.91
C ALA A 120 16.70 -10.41 -12.91
N PRO A 121 15.98 -9.35 -12.50
CA PRO A 121 16.37 -7.96 -12.76
C PRO A 121 17.74 -7.63 -12.17
N ALA A 122 17.98 -8.10 -10.94
CA ALA A 122 19.16 -7.77 -10.17
C ALA A 122 20.18 -8.92 -10.04
N PHE A 123 20.06 -9.96 -10.88
CA PHE A 123 21.00 -11.10 -10.84
C PHE A 123 22.46 -10.62 -10.89
N GLN A 124 23.23 -11.03 -9.88
CA GLN A 124 24.65 -10.76 -9.78
C GLN A 124 25.42 -12.01 -10.15
N ARG A 125 26.52 -11.86 -10.88
CA ARG A 125 27.45 -12.97 -11.02
C ARG A 125 28.22 -13.12 -9.70
N CYS A 126 28.62 -14.35 -9.40
CA CYS A 126 29.55 -14.60 -8.31
C CYS A 126 30.93 -14.05 -8.67
N GLU A 127 31.23 -12.86 -8.17
CA GLU A 127 32.48 -12.14 -8.46
C GLU A 127 33.49 -12.18 -7.31
N THR A 128 33.48 -13.22 -6.47
CA THR A 128 34.35 -13.25 -5.28
C THR A 128 35.24 -14.48 -5.27
N TYR A 129 36.22 -14.44 -6.17
CA TYR A 129 37.43 -15.24 -6.00
C TYR A 129 38.46 -14.37 -5.28
N MET A 130 39.09 -14.88 -4.23
CA MET A 130 40.07 -14.14 -3.43
C MET A 130 41.43 -14.83 -3.46
N ASP A 131 42.48 -14.03 -3.55
CA ASP A 131 43.84 -14.49 -3.43
C ASP A 131 44.37 -14.00 -2.07
N ILE A 132 44.69 -14.94 -1.18
CA ILE A 132 45.18 -14.63 0.16
C ILE A 132 46.67 -14.98 0.23
N VAL A 133 47.50 -14.02 0.60
CA VAL A 133 48.92 -14.25 0.86
C VAL A 133 49.20 -14.00 2.34
N ILE A 134 49.63 -15.05 3.04
CA ILE A 134 49.99 -14.98 4.45
C ILE A 134 51.49 -14.76 4.56
N VAL A 135 51.90 -13.68 5.23
CA VAL A 135 53.28 -13.23 5.42
C VAL A 135 53.63 -13.43 6.88
N LEU A 136 54.37 -14.51 7.16
CA LEU A 136 54.69 -14.98 8.51
C LEU A 136 56.09 -14.55 8.92
N ASP A 137 56.23 -13.90 10.07
CA ASP A 137 57.53 -13.72 10.72
C ASP A 137 58.07 -15.07 11.18
N GLY A 138 59.23 -15.44 10.66
CA GLY A 138 59.97 -16.66 10.96
C GLY A 138 61.25 -16.41 11.74
N SER A 139 61.45 -15.20 12.27
CA SER A 139 62.61 -14.81 13.08
C SER A 139 62.69 -15.59 14.39
N ASN A 140 63.83 -15.51 15.08
CA ASN A 140 64.07 -16.25 16.32
C ASN A 140 63.27 -15.73 17.54
N SER A 141 62.60 -14.58 17.45
CA SER A 141 61.78 -14.03 18.55
C SER A 141 60.45 -14.78 18.71
N ILE A 142 59.90 -15.29 17.60
CA ILE A 142 58.70 -16.12 17.57
C ILE A 142 59.00 -17.46 18.26
N TYR A 143 58.45 -17.65 19.45
CA TYR A 143 58.60 -18.90 20.19
C TYR A 143 57.44 -19.08 21.18
N PRO A 144 56.76 -20.25 21.19
CA PRO A 144 57.03 -21.45 20.39
C PRO A 144 56.46 -21.42 18.95
N TRP A 145 57.19 -21.94 17.95
CA TRP A 145 56.75 -21.96 16.54
C TRP A 145 55.49 -22.78 16.28
N ASN A 146 55.26 -23.84 17.06
CA ASN A 146 54.10 -24.72 16.87
C ASN A 146 52.76 -23.97 17.02
N GLU A 147 52.71 -22.91 17.83
CA GLU A 147 51.49 -22.10 18.01
C GLU A 147 51.14 -21.32 16.73
N VAL A 148 52.15 -20.72 16.07
CA VAL A 148 51.97 -20.05 14.78
C VAL A 148 51.57 -21.05 13.69
N GLN A 149 52.15 -22.26 13.74
CA GLN A 149 51.80 -23.34 12.83
C GLN A 149 50.35 -23.83 13.02
N ASP A 150 49.90 -23.97 14.27
CA ASP A 150 48.53 -24.35 14.61
C ASP A 150 47.53 -23.27 14.20
N PHE A 151 47.85 -21.99 14.45
CA PHE A 151 47.08 -20.86 13.94
C PHE A 151 46.93 -20.93 12.41
N LEU A 152 48.04 -21.12 11.68
CA LEU A 152 48.04 -21.23 10.22
C LEU A 152 47.13 -22.38 9.76
N ILE A 153 47.20 -23.54 10.40
CA ILE A 153 46.33 -24.69 10.06
C ILE A 153 44.87 -24.37 10.35
N ASN A 154 44.57 -23.74 11.48
CA ASN A 154 43.21 -23.46 11.91
C ASN A 154 42.55 -22.39 11.04
N ILE A 155 43.26 -21.34 10.64
CA ILE A 155 42.74 -20.34 9.71
C ILE A 155 42.55 -20.91 8.29
N LEU A 156 43.49 -21.72 7.80
CA LEU A 156 43.37 -22.35 6.47
C LEU A 156 42.16 -23.29 6.39
N ARG A 157 41.79 -23.94 7.49
CA ARG A 157 40.58 -24.78 7.58
C ARG A 157 39.27 -24.00 7.53
N LYS A 158 39.30 -22.70 7.84
CA LYS A 158 38.12 -21.84 7.70
C LYS A 158 37.88 -21.50 6.23
N PHE A 159 38.93 -21.37 5.43
CA PHE A 159 38.83 -20.95 4.03
C PHE A 159 38.31 -22.06 3.12
N TYR A 160 37.45 -21.68 2.16
CA TYR A 160 37.01 -22.54 1.07
C TYR A 160 38.02 -22.47 -0.09
N ILE A 161 39.04 -23.33 -0.03
CA ILE A 161 40.16 -23.32 -0.98
C ILE A 161 39.78 -24.09 -2.25
N GLY A 162 39.89 -23.42 -3.40
CA GLY A 162 39.60 -24.01 -4.71
C GLY A 162 39.88 -23.06 -5.88
N PRO A 163 40.05 -23.58 -7.10
CA PRO A 163 40.43 -22.78 -8.28
C PRO A 163 39.38 -21.72 -8.66
N GLY A 164 38.11 -21.97 -8.32
CA GLY A 164 37.01 -21.02 -8.45
C GLY A 164 36.54 -20.46 -7.11
N GLN A 165 37.39 -20.34 -6.09
CA GLN A 165 37.07 -19.69 -4.80
C GLN A 165 38.32 -19.00 -4.25
N ILE A 166 38.87 -19.46 -3.12
CA ILE A 166 40.06 -18.90 -2.49
C ILE A 166 41.32 -19.65 -2.97
N GLN A 167 42.35 -18.90 -3.30
CA GLN A 167 43.71 -19.39 -3.48
C GLN A 167 44.59 -18.82 -2.37
N VAL A 168 45.48 -19.64 -1.79
CA VAL A 168 46.31 -19.23 -0.65
C VAL A 168 47.78 -19.46 -0.94
N GLY A 169 48.60 -18.43 -0.72
CA GLY A 169 50.06 -18.51 -0.72
C GLY A 169 50.60 -18.19 0.67
N VAL A 170 51.73 -18.80 1.04
CA VAL A 170 52.38 -18.57 2.33
C VAL A 170 53.84 -18.20 2.09
N LEU A 171 54.24 -17.07 2.68
CA LEU A 171 55.60 -16.55 2.72
C LEU A 171 56.07 -16.52 4.16
N GLN A 172 57.33 -16.85 4.37
CA GLN A 172 58.02 -16.66 5.64
C GLN A 172 59.13 -15.63 5.46
N TYR A 173 59.28 -14.71 6.41
CA TYR A 173 60.32 -13.68 6.37
C TYR A 173 61.11 -13.59 7.69
N GLY A 174 62.23 -12.89 7.67
CA GLY A 174 63.18 -12.73 8.76
C GLY A 174 64.35 -11.90 8.22
N GLU A 175 65.57 -12.44 8.22
CA GLU A 175 66.69 -11.87 7.45
C GLU A 175 66.47 -12.00 5.93
N LYS A 176 65.81 -13.10 5.50
CA LYS A 176 65.49 -13.40 4.10
C LYS A 176 64.02 -13.81 3.97
N VAL A 177 63.45 -13.59 2.79
CA VAL A 177 62.08 -14.02 2.47
C VAL A 177 62.11 -15.34 1.70
N VAL A 178 61.27 -16.29 2.10
CA VAL A 178 61.11 -17.60 1.45
C VAL A 178 59.63 -17.83 1.17
N SER A 179 59.31 -18.19 -0.07
CA SER A 179 57.98 -18.67 -0.45
C SER A 179 57.86 -20.15 -0.07
N GLU A 180 56.98 -20.46 0.89
CA GLU A 180 56.73 -21.85 1.30
C GLU A 180 55.81 -22.55 0.29
N PHE A 181 54.81 -21.83 -0.24
CA PHE A 181 54.05 -22.23 -1.44
C PHE A 181 53.27 -21.06 -2.05
N GLN A 182 52.98 -21.16 -3.35
CA GLN A 182 52.32 -20.16 -4.19
C GLN A 182 50.81 -20.34 -4.25
N LEU A 183 50.08 -19.32 -4.71
CA LEU A 183 48.61 -19.27 -4.77
C LEU A 183 48.00 -20.44 -5.58
N ASN A 184 48.69 -20.90 -6.61
CA ASN A 184 48.20 -21.92 -7.53
C ASN A 184 48.77 -23.34 -7.27
N ASP A 185 49.55 -23.54 -6.21
CA ASP A 185 50.19 -24.83 -5.92
C ASP A 185 49.17 -25.88 -5.44
N PHE A 186 48.08 -25.43 -4.81
CA PHE A 186 47.07 -26.30 -4.21
C PHE A 186 45.65 -25.89 -4.57
N HIS A 187 44.75 -26.87 -4.59
CA HIS A 187 43.36 -26.69 -5.04
C HIS A 187 42.32 -27.22 -4.05
N SER A 188 42.75 -27.67 -2.87
CA SER A 188 41.89 -28.19 -1.81
C SER A 188 42.42 -27.79 -0.44
N VAL A 189 41.52 -27.68 0.55
CA VAL A 189 41.89 -27.40 1.95
C VAL A 189 42.79 -28.50 2.52
N GLU A 190 42.52 -29.76 2.17
CA GLU A 190 43.26 -30.92 2.65
C GLU A 190 44.73 -30.88 2.22
N ASP A 191 45.00 -30.51 0.97
CA ASP A 191 46.34 -30.41 0.42
C ASP A 191 47.11 -29.23 1.05
N VAL A 192 46.46 -28.07 1.16
CA VAL A 192 47.06 -26.87 1.76
C VAL A 192 47.40 -27.09 3.23
N VAL A 193 46.50 -27.69 4.01
CA VAL A 193 46.75 -28.01 5.42
C VAL A 193 47.90 -29.02 5.56
N LYS A 194 47.99 -30.00 4.66
CA LYS A 194 49.10 -30.97 4.65
C LYS A 194 50.44 -30.32 4.32
N ALA A 195 50.46 -29.30 3.45
CA ALA A 195 51.65 -28.52 3.15
C ALA A 195 52.04 -27.60 4.32
N ALA A 196 51.07 -26.89 4.92
CA ALA A 196 51.29 -26.01 6.07
C ALA A 196 51.87 -26.75 7.30
N ARG A 197 51.47 -28.00 7.51
CA ARG A 197 52.05 -28.89 8.55
C ARG A 197 53.55 -29.18 8.40
N LYS A 198 54.15 -28.89 7.24
CA LYS A 198 55.57 -29.12 6.99
C LYS A 198 56.41 -27.84 7.08
N ILE A 199 55.77 -26.68 7.28
CA ILE A 199 56.46 -25.40 7.39
C ILE A 199 57.17 -25.33 8.74
N GLY A 200 58.50 -25.35 8.71
CA GLY A 200 59.35 -25.10 9.87
C GLY A 200 59.79 -23.65 9.97
N GLN A 201 60.12 -23.21 11.17
CA GLN A 201 60.73 -21.90 11.43
C GLN A 201 62.07 -21.81 10.71
N ARG A 202 62.28 -20.75 9.93
CA ARG A 202 63.53 -20.49 9.21
C ARG A 202 64.59 -19.88 10.12
N GLY A 203 64.18 -19.15 11.14
CA GLY A 203 65.05 -18.42 12.05
C GLY A 203 65.68 -17.20 11.40
N GLY A 204 66.42 -16.45 12.21
CA GLY A 204 67.11 -15.23 11.79
C GLY A 204 67.30 -14.26 12.96
N GLU A 205 68.33 -13.41 12.87
CA GLU A 205 68.60 -12.37 13.88
C GLU A 205 67.86 -11.06 13.58
N GLU A 206 67.29 -10.91 12.38
CA GLU A 206 66.56 -9.72 11.93
C GLU A 206 65.11 -10.04 11.57
N THR A 207 64.26 -9.01 11.67
CA THR A 207 62.85 -9.02 11.26
C THR A 207 62.63 -7.95 10.19
N ASN A 208 62.80 -8.30 8.91
CA ASN A 208 62.64 -7.37 7.77
C ASN A 208 61.21 -7.42 7.22
N THR A 209 60.25 -6.81 7.93
CA THR A 209 58.81 -6.83 7.59
C THR A 209 58.52 -6.07 6.30
N ALA A 210 59.19 -4.95 6.03
CA ALA A 210 58.96 -4.19 4.79
C ALA A 210 59.37 -5.03 3.56
N LEU A 211 60.47 -5.77 3.66
CA LEU A 211 60.91 -6.72 2.64
C LEU A 211 59.88 -7.85 2.45
N GLY A 212 59.35 -8.43 3.53
CA GLY A 212 58.30 -9.46 3.49
C GLY A 212 57.06 -8.99 2.71
N ILE A 213 56.54 -7.81 3.05
CA ILE A 213 55.37 -7.21 2.37
C ILE A 213 55.69 -6.90 0.90
N SER A 214 56.89 -6.38 0.62
CA SER A 214 57.32 -6.05 -0.74
C SER A 214 57.40 -7.28 -1.64
N VAL A 215 57.96 -8.39 -1.15
CA VAL A 215 58.03 -9.67 -1.90
C VAL A 215 56.64 -10.27 -2.05
N ALA A 216 55.78 -10.20 -1.04
CA ALA A 216 54.39 -10.64 -1.14
C ALA A 216 53.64 -9.93 -2.28
N ARG A 217 53.76 -8.59 -2.34
CA ARG A 217 53.17 -7.76 -3.40
C ARG A 217 53.77 -8.04 -4.78
N SER A 218 55.09 -8.05 -4.88
CA SER A 218 55.80 -8.05 -6.16
C SER A 218 55.96 -9.44 -6.78
N GLU A 219 55.97 -10.50 -5.97
CA GLU A 219 56.16 -11.88 -6.41
C GLU A 219 54.94 -12.75 -6.12
N ALA A 220 54.53 -12.94 -4.86
CA ALA A 220 53.50 -13.92 -4.52
C ALA A 220 52.13 -13.61 -5.14
N PHE A 221 51.68 -12.35 -5.14
CA PHE A 221 50.45 -11.96 -5.84
C PHE A 221 50.54 -11.98 -7.37
N LYS A 222 51.75 -12.10 -7.94
CA LYS A 222 51.94 -12.23 -9.40
C LYS A 222 52.12 -13.68 -9.84
N GLN A 223 52.67 -14.52 -8.97
CA GLN A 223 52.89 -15.94 -9.23
C GLN A 223 51.67 -16.75 -8.76
N GLY A 224 50.82 -17.11 -9.73
CA GLY A 224 49.56 -17.81 -9.46
C GLY A 224 48.37 -16.90 -9.17
N GLY A 225 48.57 -15.59 -9.01
CA GLY A 225 47.50 -14.62 -8.78
C GLY A 225 46.55 -14.45 -9.97
N ARG A 226 45.25 -14.35 -9.67
CA ARG A 226 44.16 -14.30 -10.64
C ARG A 226 43.74 -12.85 -10.94
N LYS A 227 43.55 -12.56 -12.22
CA LYS A 227 43.12 -11.22 -12.67
C LYS A 227 41.66 -10.97 -12.24
N GLY A 228 41.44 -9.95 -11.42
CA GLY A 228 40.12 -9.58 -10.90
C GLY A 228 39.77 -10.20 -9.54
N ALA A 229 40.64 -11.05 -8.98
CA ALA A 229 40.47 -11.54 -7.60
C ALA A 229 40.78 -10.42 -6.60
N LYS A 230 40.06 -10.39 -5.47
CA LYS A 230 40.42 -9.51 -4.35
C LYS A 230 41.72 -10.04 -3.72
N LYS A 231 42.70 -9.15 -3.54
CA LYS A 231 44.01 -9.48 -2.96
C LYS A 231 43.99 -9.16 -1.47
N VAL A 232 44.22 -10.17 -0.64
CA VAL A 232 44.26 -10.03 0.83
C VAL A 232 45.61 -10.49 1.34
N MET A 233 46.31 -9.63 2.06
CA MET A 233 47.57 -9.95 2.71
C MET A 233 47.35 -10.05 4.22
N ILE A 234 47.86 -11.10 4.86
CA ILE A 234 47.82 -11.26 6.31
C ILE A 234 49.25 -11.24 6.83
N VAL A 235 49.65 -10.17 7.51
CA VAL A 235 50.98 -9.96 8.06
C VAL A 235 50.97 -10.32 9.54
N ILE A 236 51.89 -11.19 9.96
CA ILE A 236 52.00 -11.66 11.35
C ILE A 236 53.43 -11.44 11.81
N THR A 237 53.59 -10.75 12.93
CA THR A 237 54.90 -10.38 13.49
C THR A 237 54.84 -10.23 15.00
N ASP A 238 55.96 -10.49 15.69
CA ASP A 238 56.13 -10.26 17.13
C ASP A 238 57.14 -9.16 17.48
N GLY A 239 57.66 -8.45 16.48
CA GLY A 239 58.71 -7.45 16.66
C GLY A 239 58.68 -6.30 15.65
N GLU A 240 59.28 -5.18 16.07
CA GLU A 240 59.50 -4.01 15.21
C GLU A 240 60.39 -4.35 14.00
N SER A 241 60.06 -3.74 12.86
CA SER A 241 60.76 -3.96 11.61
C SER A 241 62.17 -3.35 11.63
N HIS A 242 63.19 -4.16 11.31
CA HIS A 242 64.57 -3.69 11.18
C HIS A 242 64.79 -2.84 9.90
N ASP A 243 63.88 -2.94 8.94
CA ASP A 243 63.81 -2.17 7.70
C ASP A 243 62.63 -1.17 7.69
N SER A 244 62.23 -0.67 8.86
CA SER A 244 61.08 0.25 9.03
C SER A 244 61.14 1.51 8.16
N ALA A 245 62.34 1.97 7.78
CA ALA A 245 62.55 3.08 6.84
C ALA A 245 61.88 2.85 5.46
N ASN A 246 61.63 1.60 5.09
CA ASN A 246 61.04 1.21 3.80
C ASN A 246 59.53 0.94 3.90
N LEU A 247 58.95 0.84 5.11
CA LEU A 247 57.54 0.48 5.31
C LEU A 247 56.59 1.46 4.61
N GLN A 248 56.84 2.76 4.74
CA GLN A 248 55.98 3.79 4.12
C GLN A 248 55.81 3.56 2.62
N GLN A 249 56.93 3.40 1.91
CA GLN A 249 56.89 3.19 0.46
C GLN A 249 56.14 1.91 0.10
N VAL A 250 56.37 0.82 0.85
CA VAL A 250 55.78 -0.49 0.57
C VAL A 250 54.27 -0.51 0.84
N ILE A 251 53.80 0.22 1.84
CA ILE A 251 52.37 0.35 2.17
C ILE A 251 51.64 1.17 1.10
N GLU A 252 52.15 2.35 0.74
CA GLU A 252 51.58 3.19 -0.33
C GLU A 252 51.48 2.43 -1.66
N ASP A 253 52.48 1.62 -1.95
CA ASP A 253 52.54 0.79 -3.13
C ASP A 253 51.55 -0.39 -3.08
N SER A 254 51.34 -0.98 -1.91
CA SER A 254 50.33 -2.02 -1.71
C SER A 254 48.90 -1.47 -1.85
N GLU A 255 48.67 -0.21 -1.46
CA GLU A 255 47.40 0.49 -1.65
C GLU A 255 47.12 0.78 -3.13
N LYS A 256 48.13 1.24 -3.88
CA LYS A 256 48.02 1.42 -5.34
C LYS A 256 47.65 0.12 -6.05
N ASP A 257 48.19 -1.01 -5.57
CA ASP A 257 47.92 -2.34 -6.12
C ASP A 257 46.59 -2.96 -5.63
N GLY A 258 45.84 -2.24 -4.79
CA GLY A 258 44.53 -2.64 -4.27
C GLY A 258 44.58 -3.83 -3.31
N ILE A 259 45.66 -3.96 -2.53
CA ILE A 259 45.85 -5.07 -1.58
C ILE A 259 45.32 -4.67 -0.20
N ILE A 260 44.33 -5.41 0.29
CA ILE A 260 43.81 -5.27 1.65
C ILE A 260 44.77 -5.99 2.61
N ARG A 261 45.27 -5.31 3.63
CA ARG A 261 46.29 -5.83 4.56
C ARG A 261 45.69 -5.96 5.95
N TYR A 262 45.67 -7.18 6.46
CA TYR A 262 45.42 -7.48 7.87
C TYR A 262 46.76 -7.60 8.59
N ALA A 263 46.90 -6.95 9.73
CA ALA A 263 48.14 -6.94 10.50
C ALA A 263 47.89 -7.47 11.92
N ILE A 264 48.65 -8.50 12.31
CA ILE A 264 48.51 -9.21 13.57
C ILE A 264 49.78 -9.02 14.39
N ALA A 265 49.66 -8.31 15.51
CA ALA A 265 50.74 -8.09 16.47
C ALA A 265 50.74 -9.17 17.56
N VAL A 266 51.84 -9.91 17.68
CA VAL A 266 52.03 -10.94 18.71
C VAL A 266 52.88 -10.37 19.85
N LEU A 267 52.32 -10.24 21.04
CA LEU A 267 52.98 -9.57 22.17
C LEU A 267 53.79 -10.51 23.08
N GLY A 268 53.94 -11.79 22.69
CA GLY A 268 54.62 -12.80 23.50
C GLY A 268 56.02 -12.40 23.92
N TYR A 269 56.85 -11.93 22.97
CA TYR A 269 58.21 -11.46 23.23
C TYR A 269 58.27 -10.26 24.19
N TYR A 270 57.41 -9.26 23.97
CA TYR A 270 57.33 -8.04 24.79
C TYR A 270 56.88 -8.35 26.23
N ASN A 271 55.84 -9.19 26.38
CA ASN A 271 55.30 -9.59 27.67
C ASN A 271 56.29 -10.42 28.48
N ARG A 272 57.00 -11.38 27.84
CA ARG A 272 58.02 -12.21 28.51
C ARG A 272 59.22 -11.40 29.02
N ARG A 273 59.52 -10.26 28.40
CA ARG A 273 60.66 -9.39 28.77
C ARG A 273 60.27 -8.11 29.51
N GLY A 274 58.98 -7.85 29.71
CA GLY A 274 58.48 -6.63 30.37
C GLY A 274 58.77 -5.34 29.59
N ILE A 275 58.75 -5.40 28.26
CA ILE A 275 59.03 -4.27 27.35
C ILE A 275 57.71 -3.58 26.99
N ASN A 276 57.69 -2.24 26.90
CA ASN A 276 56.51 -1.49 26.45
C ASN A 276 56.28 -1.71 24.94
N PRO A 277 55.13 -2.24 24.51
CA PRO A 277 54.86 -2.54 23.09
C PRO A 277 54.32 -1.35 22.28
N GLU A 278 54.21 -0.15 22.85
CA GLU A 278 53.53 0.98 22.20
C GLU A 278 54.10 1.36 20.82
N ALA A 279 55.42 1.39 20.66
CA ALA A 279 56.08 1.68 19.38
C ALA A 279 55.75 0.61 18.32
N PHE A 280 55.87 -0.66 18.70
CA PHE A 280 55.49 -1.81 17.88
C PHE A 280 54.03 -1.77 17.45
N LEU A 281 53.10 -1.53 18.38
CA LEU A 281 51.67 -1.50 18.06
C LEU A 281 51.32 -0.38 17.07
N ASN A 282 51.99 0.77 17.15
CA ASN A 282 51.80 1.86 16.19
C ASN A 282 52.33 1.49 14.80
N GLU A 283 53.45 0.76 14.71
CA GLU A 283 53.98 0.24 13.44
C GLU A 283 52.99 -0.76 12.79
N ILE A 284 52.46 -1.71 13.55
CA ILE A 284 51.56 -2.74 13.00
C ILE A 284 50.21 -2.16 12.60
N LYS A 285 49.68 -1.18 13.34
CA LYS A 285 48.50 -0.42 12.92
C LYS A 285 48.73 0.30 11.60
N TYR A 286 49.92 0.85 11.38
CA TYR A 286 50.28 1.51 10.12
C TYR A 286 50.36 0.54 8.93
N ILE A 287 50.73 -0.73 9.16
CA ILE A 287 50.73 -1.77 8.12
C ILE A 287 49.31 -2.16 7.70
N ALA A 288 48.36 -2.17 8.65
CA ALA A 288 46.97 -2.53 8.39
C ALA A 288 46.29 -1.54 7.42
N SER A 289 45.29 -2.01 6.66
CA SER A 289 44.49 -1.13 5.79
C SER A 289 43.45 -0.32 6.59
N ASP A 290 43.09 0.86 6.10
CA ASP A 290 42.04 1.67 6.73
C ASP A 290 40.62 1.08 6.52
N PRO A 291 39.74 1.18 7.53
CA PRO A 291 40.02 1.66 8.88
C PRO A 291 40.77 0.60 9.70
N ASP A 292 41.75 1.03 10.49
CA ASP A 292 42.69 0.17 11.21
C ASP A 292 42.00 -0.72 12.26
N ASP A 293 40.94 -0.22 12.91
CA ASP A 293 40.10 -0.98 13.86
C ASP A 293 39.53 -2.30 13.30
N LYS A 294 39.37 -2.40 11.98
CA LYS A 294 38.89 -3.59 11.28
C LYS A 294 39.99 -4.51 10.77
N HIS A 295 41.18 -4.00 10.50
CA HIS A 295 42.25 -4.77 9.87
C HIS A 295 43.43 -5.08 10.80
N PHE A 296 43.47 -4.45 11.96
CA PHE A 296 44.47 -4.68 13.00
C PHE A 296 43.96 -5.63 14.09
N PHE A 297 44.82 -6.55 14.51
CA PHE A 297 44.61 -7.43 15.65
C PHE A 297 45.87 -7.45 16.52
N ASN A 298 45.70 -7.54 17.84
CA ASN A 298 46.79 -7.86 18.75
C ASN A 298 46.45 -9.06 19.61
N VAL A 299 47.46 -9.86 19.93
CA VAL A 299 47.33 -11.03 20.80
C VAL A 299 48.37 -10.98 21.90
N THR A 300 48.05 -11.54 23.08
CA THR A 300 48.91 -11.50 24.25
C THR A 300 50.18 -12.34 24.09
N ASP A 301 50.08 -13.43 23.36
CA ASP A 301 51.15 -14.40 23.09
C ASP A 301 50.80 -15.22 21.84
N GLU A 302 51.70 -16.12 21.46
CA GLU A 302 51.55 -16.95 20.26
C GLU A 302 50.35 -17.91 20.37
N ALA A 303 50.04 -18.41 21.57
CA ALA A 303 48.91 -19.32 21.78
C ALA A 303 47.55 -18.61 21.55
N ALA A 304 47.43 -17.35 21.96
CA ALA A 304 46.24 -16.52 21.75
C ALA A 304 45.96 -16.19 20.27
N LEU A 305 46.87 -16.51 19.34
CA LEU A 305 46.56 -16.45 17.90
C LEU A 305 45.36 -17.32 17.54
N ASN A 306 45.19 -18.47 18.20
CA ASN A 306 44.07 -19.36 17.94
C ASN A 306 42.71 -18.74 18.31
N ASP A 307 42.67 -17.79 19.26
CA ASP A 307 41.45 -17.14 19.71
C ASP A 307 40.90 -16.15 18.67
N ILE A 308 41.76 -15.61 17.80
CA ILE A 308 41.37 -14.65 16.77
C ILE A 308 41.00 -15.30 15.44
N VAL A 309 41.16 -16.62 15.29
CA VAL A 309 40.88 -17.34 14.03
C VAL A 309 39.45 -17.13 13.56
N ASP A 310 38.47 -17.23 14.46
CA ASP A 310 37.05 -17.04 14.12
C ASP A 310 36.79 -15.58 13.73
N ALA A 311 37.29 -14.62 14.52
CA ALA A 311 37.09 -13.20 14.25
C ALA A 311 37.74 -12.76 12.92
N LEU A 312 38.96 -13.22 12.64
CA LEU A 312 39.68 -12.93 11.41
C LEU A 312 39.03 -13.61 10.19
N GLY A 313 38.59 -14.86 10.34
CA GLY A 313 37.84 -15.58 9.31
C GLY A 313 36.58 -14.83 8.91
N GLU A 314 35.73 -14.47 9.87
CA GLU A 314 34.49 -13.71 9.63
C GLU A 314 34.75 -12.35 8.97
N ARG A 315 35.80 -11.62 9.38
CA ARG A 315 36.17 -10.35 8.72
C ARG A 315 36.60 -10.56 7.27
N ILE A 316 37.36 -11.61 6.97
CA ILE A 316 37.75 -11.96 5.60
C ILE A 316 36.52 -12.40 4.79
N PHE A 317 35.61 -13.19 5.34
CA PHE A 317 34.38 -13.60 4.65
C PHE A 317 33.42 -12.44 4.39
N SER A 318 33.43 -11.39 5.22
CA SER A 318 32.66 -10.17 4.94
C SER A 318 33.11 -9.44 3.65
N LEU A 319 34.32 -9.74 3.15
CA LEU A 319 34.78 -9.29 1.84
C LEU A 319 34.12 -10.08 0.69
N GLU A 320 33.58 -11.28 0.94
CA GLU A 320 32.74 -12.05 0.01
C GLU A 320 31.30 -11.53 0.06
N GLY A 321 30.84 -10.87 -1.01
CA GLY A 321 29.48 -10.31 -1.09
C GLY A 321 29.40 -8.79 -1.01
N THR A 322 30.50 -8.13 -0.68
CA THR A 322 30.58 -6.67 -0.59
C THR A 322 31.30 -6.05 -1.80
N SER A 323 30.88 -4.85 -2.19
CA SER A 323 31.48 -4.07 -3.29
C SER A 323 32.96 -3.70 -2.99
N LYS A 324 33.62 -2.95 -3.89
CA LYS A 324 35.09 -2.72 -3.94
C LYS A 324 35.79 -2.33 -2.62
N ASN A 325 35.06 -1.91 -1.59
CA ASN A 325 35.59 -1.51 -0.27
C ASN A 325 35.16 -2.41 0.90
N GLY A 326 34.68 -3.64 0.64
CA GLY A 326 34.66 -4.70 1.65
C GLY A 326 33.59 -4.64 2.75
N THR A 327 32.65 -3.67 2.73
CA THR A 327 31.73 -3.46 3.87
C THR A 327 30.26 -3.21 3.51
N ALA A 328 29.90 -3.14 2.22
CA ALA A 328 28.56 -2.75 1.77
C ALA A 328 28.06 -3.62 0.61
N PHE A 329 26.81 -4.10 0.71
CA PHE A 329 26.11 -4.82 -0.35
C PHE A 329 25.62 -3.84 -1.41
N GLY A 330 25.83 -4.18 -2.69
CA GLY A 330 25.22 -3.49 -3.82
C GLY A 330 23.85 -4.07 -4.14
N LEU A 331 23.79 -4.97 -5.12
CA LEU A 331 22.56 -5.64 -5.55
C LEU A 331 22.50 -7.13 -5.16
N GLN A 332 23.52 -7.64 -4.46
CA GLN A 332 23.65 -9.04 -4.04
C GLN A 332 22.45 -9.50 -3.18
N MET A 333 21.96 -8.61 -2.32
CA MET A 333 20.81 -8.84 -1.43
C MET A 333 19.57 -8.05 -1.88
N SER A 334 19.49 -7.69 -3.15
CA SER A 334 18.46 -6.76 -3.67
C SER A 334 17.02 -7.19 -3.44
N GLN A 335 16.73 -8.50 -3.36
CA GLN A 335 15.38 -9.05 -3.28
C GLN A 335 14.45 -8.44 -4.34
N ALA A 336 14.95 -8.27 -5.57
CA ALA A 336 14.21 -7.66 -6.66
C ALA A 336 12.98 -8.50 -7.02
N GLY A 337 11.84 -7.84 -7.14
CA GLY A 337 10.53 -8.49 -7.29
C GLY A 337 9.74 -8.52 -5.99
N PHE A 338 10.19 -7.78 -4.96
CA PHE A 338 9.44 -7.59 -3.72
C PHE A 338 8.10 -6.91 -3.99
N SER A 339 8.12 -5.92 -4.89
CA SER A 339 6.94 -5.33 -5.51
C SER A 339 7.19 -5.16 -7.00
N THR A 340 6.11 -5.16 -7.79
CA THR A 340 6.20 -4.94 -9.24
C THR A 340 5.02 -4.14 -9.73
N HIS A 341 5.25 -3.34 -10.76
CA HIS A 341 4.22 -2.60 -11.46
C HIS A 341 4.43 -2.67 -12.97
N ILE A 342 3.37 -2.86 -13.75
CA ILE A 342 3.49 -2.89 -15.21
C ILE A 342 3.51 -1.46 -15.75
N VAL A 343 4.44 -1.22 -16.67
CA VAL A 343 4.61 0.05 -17.36
C VAL A 343 4.62 -0.19 -18.87
N GLU A 344 4.42 0.84 -19.68
CA GLU A 344 4.16 0.68 -21.14
C GLU A 344 5.22 -0.15 -21.87
N ASP A 345 6.50 0.03 -21.53
CA ASP A 345 7.66 -0.57 -22.21
C ASP A 345 8.32 -1.70 -21.42
N GLY A 346 7.74 -2.13 -20.30
CA GLY A 346 8.38 -3.12 -19.43
C GLY A 346 7.68 -3.33 -18.09
N ILE A 347 8.50 -3.61 -17.08
CA ILE A 347 8.05 -3.77 -15.71
C ILE A 347 8.95 -2.95 -14.79
N LEU A 348 8.34 -2.26 -13.84
CA LEU A 348 8.99 -1.61 -12.73
C LEU A 348 9.10 -2.62 -11.58
N VAL A 349 10.26 -2.70 -10.93
CA VAL A 349 10.54 -3.71 -9.93
C VAL A 349 11.17 -3.06 -8.71
N GLY A 350 10.55 -3.25 -7.55
CA GLY A 350 11.10 -2.87 -6.26
C GLY A 350 12.18 -3.84 -5.79
N ALA A 351 13.27 -3.30 -5.29
CA ALA A 351 14.45 -4.04 -4.80
C ALA A 351 14.84 -3.53 -3.40
N VAL A 352 14.10 -3.99 -2.37
CA VAL A 352 14.19 -3.46 -1.00
C VAL A 352 15.54 -3.64 -0.33
N GLY A 353 16.28 -4.70 -0.67
CA GLY A 353 17.57 -5.00 -0.05
C GLY A 353 18.77 -4.45 -0.83
N ALA A 354 18.53 -3.65 -1.88
CA ALA A 354 19.60 -2.98 -2.60
C ALA A 354 20.31 -1.95 -1.71
N TYR A 355 21.62 -1.83 -1.87
CA TYR A 355 22.46 -0.83 -1.21
C TYR A 355 22.29 -0.82 0.32
N ASP A 356 22.57 -1.97 0.96
CA ASP A 356 22.42 -2.19 2.40
C ASP A 356 21.00 -1.88 2.91
N TRP A 357 19.99 -2.36 2.20
CA TRP A 357 18.57 -2.15 2.51
C TRP A 357 18.11 -0.68 2.47
N ASN A 358 18.88 0.24 1.90
CA ASN A 358 18.33 1.53 1.49
C ASN A 358 17.21 1.34 0.46
N GLY A 359 17.37 0.33 -0.39
CA GLY A 359 16.43 -0.06 -1.43
C GLY A 359 16.65 0.71 -2.72
N ALA A 360 16.05 0.19 -3.79
CA ALA A 360 16.11 0.79 -5.12
C ALA A 360 14.88 0.38 -5.93
N VAL A 361 14.66 1.11 -7.03
CA VAL A 361 13.69 0.72 -8.06
C VAL A 361 14.45 0.43 -9.35
N LEU A 362 14.16 -0.72 -9.95
CA LEU A 362 14.74 -1.20 -11.20
C LEU A 362 13.65 -1.28 -12.26
N LYS A 363 14.04 -1.30 -13.53
CA LYS A 363 13.09 -1.50 -14.63
C LYS A 363 13.62 -2.53 -15.62
N GLU A 364 12.80 -3.52 -15.97
CA GLU A 364 13.11 -4.49 -17.04
C GLU A 364 12.29 -4.12 -18.27
N THR A 365 12.97 -3.72 -19.35
CA THR A 365 12.34 -3.37 -20.62
C THR A 365 12.55 -4.47 -21.65
N ARG A 366 11.91 -4.35 -22.83
CA ARG A 366 12.20 -5.25 -23.97
C ARG A 366 13.66 -5.16 -24.44
N GLN A 367 14.33 -4.03 -24.23
CA GLN A 367 15.70 -3.77 -24.66
C GLN A 367 16.74 -4.21 -23.61
N GLY A 368 16.31 -4.53 -22.39
CA GLY A 368 17.15 -5.01 -21.31
C GLY A 368 16.85 -4.33 -19.97
N LYS A 369 17.75 -4.56 -19.03
CA LYS A 369 17.69 -4.07 -17.65
C LYS A 369 18.08 -2.59 -17.58
N VAL A 370 17.34 -1.84 -16.81
CA VAL A 370 17.59 -0.43 -16.48
C VAL A 370 17.78 -0.34 -14.97
N ILE A 371 19.00 -0.03 -14.56
CA ILE A 371 19.42 0.03 -13.15
C ILE A 371 19.89 1.46 -12.88
N PRO A 372 19.15 2.25 -12.09
CA PRO A 372 19.61 3.57 -11.69
C PRO A 372 20.88 3.48 -10.83
N PRO A 373 21.85 4.39 -11.00
CA PRO A 373 23.03 4.44 -10.13
C PRO A 373 22.62 4.81 -8.71
N LYS A 374 23.36 4.32 -7.70
CA LYS A 374 23.12 4.64 -6.28
C LYS A 374 23.02 6.16 -6.04
N SER A 375 23.85 6.95 -6.73
CA SER A 375 23.88 8.40 -6.61
C SER A 375 22.58 9.11 -7.00
N SER A 376 21.70 8.48 -7.78
CA SER A 376 20.39 9.04 -8.11
C SER A 376 19.47 9.19 -6.89
N TYR A 377 19.76 8.50 -5.79
CA TYR A 377 18.94 8.53 -4.58
C TYR A 377 19.56 9.35 -3.43
N GLU A 378 20.84 9.73 -3.53
CA GLU A 378 21.63 10.30 -2.41
C GLU A 378 21.01 11.57 -1.81
N GLN A 379 20.34 12.40 -2.62
CA GLN A 379 19.69 13.63 -2.14
C GLN A 379 18.54 13.33 -1.16
N GLU A 380 17.76 12.27 -1.41
CA GLU A 380 16.59 11.92 -0.59
C GLU A 380 16.88 10.79 0.42
N PHE A 381 17.95 10.02 0.19
CA PHE A 381 18.42 8.89 0.99
C PHE A 381 19.92 9.07 1.26
N PRO A 382 20.28 9.96 2.19
CA PRO A 382 21.67 10.33 2.42
C PRO A 382 22.41 9.23 3.22
N GLU A 383 23.72 9.15 3.03
CA GLU A 383 24.56 8.03 3.51
C GLU A 383 24.60 7.92 5.04
N GLU A 384 24.34 9.01 5.77
CA GLU A 384 24.26 9.02 7.24
C GLU A 384 23.10 8.17 7.77
N LEU A 385 22.06 7.96 6.96
CA LEU A 385 20.88 7.17 7.32
C LEU A 385 20.93 5.74 6.77
N LYS A 386 22.04 5.31 6.15
CA LYS A 386 22.13 3.99 5.49
C LYS A 386 21.83 2.80 6.40
N ASN A 387 22.23 2.90 7.67
CA ASN A 387 22.05 1.83 8.65
C ASN A 387 20.59 1.67 9.10
N HIS A 388 19.69 2.57 8.70
CA HIS A 388 18.27 2.49 9.06
C HIS A 388 17.51 1.49 8.19
N GLY A 389 18.05 1.13 7.01
CA GLY A 389 17.42 0.21 6.05
C GLY A 389 16.05 0.73 5.59
N ALA A 390 16.04 1.76 4.74
CA ALA A 390 14.83 2.48 4.35
C ALA A 390 13.77 1.64 3.60
N TYR A 391 14.20 0.55 2.95
CA TYR A 391 13.36 -0.36 2.14
C TYR A 391 12.67 0.35 0.96
N LEU A 392 13.37 1.24 0.27
CA LEU A 392 12.83 1.83 -0.96
C LEU A 392 12.50 0.74 -2.00
N GLY A 393 11.32 0.85 -2.60
CA GLY A 393 10.79 -0.18 -3.50
C GLY A 393 10.01 -1.27 -2.78
N TYR A 394 9.64 -1.07 -1.51
CA TYR A 394 8.69 -1.95 -0.81
C TYR A 394 7.35 -1.97 -1.55
N THR A 395 6.93 -0.80 -2.05
CA THR A 395 5.85 -0.63 -3.02
C THR A 395 6.38 0.12 -4.23
N VAL A 396 5.86 -0.23 -5.40
CA VAL A 396 6.07 0.52 -6.64
C VAL A 396 4.75 0.61 -7.38
N THR A 397 4.46 1.78 -7.94
CA THR A 397 3.27 2.03 -8.77
C THR A 397 3.56 3.19 -9.73
N SER A 398 2.56 3.59 -10.52
CA SER A 398 2.64 4.78 -11.36
C SER A 398 1.38 5.63 -11.23
N VAL A 399 1.54 6.94 -11.33
CA VAL A 399 0.44 7.90 -11.49
C VAL A 399 0.49 8.46 -12.91
N VAL A 400 -0.67 8.79 -13.46
CA VAL A 400 -0.77 9.51 -14.73
C VAL A 400 -1.19 10.94 -14.41
N SER A 401 -0.34 11.91 -14.72
CA SER A 401 -0.64 13.34 -14.53
C SER A 401 -0.99 13.97 -15.89
N ALA A 402 -2.02 14.82 -15.92
CA ALA A 402 -2.53 15.45 -17.14
C ALA A 402 -1.45 16.14 -18.00
N ARG A 403 -0.45 16.79 -17.37
CA ARG A 403 0.62 17.50 -18.09
C ARG A 403 1.95 16.77 -18.10
N SER A 404 2.23 15.99 -17.06
CA SER A 404 3.56 15.34 -16.87
C SER A 404 3.61 13.91 -17.41
N GLY A 405 2.48 13.36 -17.85
CA GLY A 405 2.37 11.97 -18.30
C GLY A 405 2.55 10.99 -17.15
N GLN A 406 3.09 9.81 -17.46
CA GLN A 406 3.31 8.76 -16.47
C GLN A 406 4.51 9.09 -15.56
N LEU A 407 4.27 9.14 -14.26
CA LEU A 407 5.27 9.27 -13.22
C LEU A 407 5.30 7.99 -12.37
N TYR A 408 6.45 7.66 -11.82
CA TYR A 408 6.61 6.50 -10.96
C TYR A 408 6.60 6.89 -9.50
N VAL A 409 6.04 6.03 -8.67
CA VAL A 409 5.93 6.24 -7.23
C VAL A 409 6.50 5.02 -6.52
N ALA A 410 7.31 5.24 -5.48
CA ALA A 410 7.87 4.16 -4.68
C ALA A 410 7.86 4.50 -3.19
N GLY A 411 7.47 3.50 -2.39
CA GLY A 411 7.47 3.59 -0.93
C GLY A 411 8.75 3.06 -0.30
N ALA A 412 9.14 3.70 0.79
CA ALA A 412 10.25 3.37 1.67
C ALA A 412 9.76 3.40 3.14
N PRO A 413 8.98 2.41 3.59
CA PRO A 413 8.22 2.47 4.83
C PRO A 413 9.08 2.48 6.10
N ARG A 414 10.38 2.16 5.99
CA ARG A 414 11.33 2.19 7.10
C ARG A 414 12.23 3.42 7.09
N PHE A 415 12.12 4.29 6.08
CA PHE A 415 12.93 5.49 6.01
C PHE A 415 12.79 6.32 7.28
N ASN A 416 13.91 6.60 7.94
CA ASN A 416 13.97 7.32 9.22
C ASN A 416 12.99 6.77 10.29
N HIS A 417 12.65 5.49 10.21
CA HIS A 417 11.65 4.80 11.05
C HIS A 417 10.22 5.36 10.96
N THR A 418 9.94 6.44 10.22
CA THR A 418 8.59 7.00 10.05
C THR A 418 7.97 6.65 8.71
N GLY A 419 8.80 6.39 7.69
CA GLY A 419 8.39 6.09 6.32
C GLY A 419 8.48 7.30 5.38
N LYS A 420 8.68 7.03 4.09
CA LYS A 420 8.74 8.01 3.00
C LYS A 420 8.14 7.43 1.73
N VAL A 421 7.60 8.28 0.87
CA VAL A 421 7.22 7.96 -0.52
C VAL A 421 7.92 8.96 -1.44
N ILE A 422 8.50 8.48 -2.53
CA ILE A 422 9.09 9.34 -3.56
C ILE A 422 8.32 9.24 -4.87
N ILE A 423 8.24 10.36 -5.58
CA ILE A 423 7.68 10.45 -6.93
C ILE A 423 8.82 10.83 -7.86
N PHE A 424 8.99 10.10 -8.97
CA PHE A 424 10.16 10.23 -9.82
C PHE A 424 9.88 9.87 -11.28
N THR A 425 10.78 10.30 -12.15
CA THR A 425 10.88 9.83 -13.54
C THR A 425 12.06 8.88 -13.68
N LEU A 426 11.93 7.88 -14.55
CA LEU A 426 13.00 6.94 -14.86
C LEU A 426 13.09 6.75 -16.38
N LYS A 427 14.18 7.25 -16.96
CA LYS A 427 14.48 7.03 -18.38
C LYS A 427 15.11 5.66 -18.59
N ASN A 428 14.98 5.13 -19.81
CA ASN A 428 15.58 3.83 -20.17
C ASN A 428 17.11 3.83 -20.19
N THR A 429 17.75 5.01 -20.10
CA THR A 429 19.19 5.17 -19.87
C THR A 429 19.62 4.87 -18.43
N GLY A 430 18.67 4.74 -17.49
CA GLY A 430 18.93 4.62 -16.06
C GLY A 430 18.97 5.96 -15.32
N GLU A 431 18.78 7.07 -16.02
CA GLU A 431 18.67 8.40 -15.41
C GLU A 431 17.34 8.50 -14.65
N LEU A 432 17.45 8.62 -13.32
CA LEU A 432 16.34 8.80 -12.41
C LEU A 432 16.36 10.21 -11.82
N THR A 433 15.21 10.87 -11.83
CA THR A 433 15.03 12.21 -11.24
C THR A 433 13.84 12.19 -10.29
N ILE A 434 14.10 12.47 -9.01
CA ILE A 434 13.05 12.61 -7.98
C ILE A 434 12.42 13.99 -8.12
N LEU A 435 11.10 14.02 -8.21
CA LEU A 435 10.29 15.22 -8.38
C LEU A 435 9.71 15.70 -7.04
N ASP A 436 9.26 14.77 -6.21
CA ASP A 436 8.66 15.06 -4.90
C ASP A 436 8.92 13.92 -3.90
N SER A 437 8.83 14.23 -2.61
CA SER A 437 9.04 13.30 -1.50
C SER A 437 8.04 13.57 -0.36
N LEU A 438 7.12 12.64 -0.15
CA LEU A 438 6.14 12.64 0.94
C LEU A 438 6.69 11.92 2.17
N LYS A 439 6.57 12.52 3.36
CA LYS A 439 7.16 11.99 4.60
C LYS A 439 6.09 11.56 5.60
N GLY A 440 6.27 10.36 6.16
CA GLY A 440 5.46 9.86 7.26
C GLY A 440 5.73 10.65 8.55
N GLN A 441 4.68 10.87 9.34
CA GLN A 441 4.74 11.71 10.55
C GLN A 441 5.03 10.94 11.84
N GLN A 442 4.65 9.66 11.91
CA GLN A 442 4.74 8.86 13.13
C GLN A 442 5.74 7.72 12.97
N ILE A 443 6.63 7.57 13.94
CA ILE A 443 7.59 6.47 14.01
C ILE A 443 6.88 5.12 14.11
N GLY A 444 7.37 4.12 13.39
CA GLY A 444 6.82 2.77 13.34
C GLY A 444 5.52 2.64 12.55
N SER A 445 4.94 3.74 12.04
CA SER A 445 3.64 3.72 11.36
C SER A 445 3.65 2.97 10.01
N TYR A 446 4.84 2.73 9.47
CA TYR A 446 5.07 2.00 8.22
C TYR A 446 4.47 2.73 7.00
N TYR A 447 4.49 4.07 7.02
CA TYR A 447 3.96 4.94 5.98
C TYR A 447 4.63 4.69 4.61
N GLY A 448 3.84 4.45 3.57
CA GLY A 448 4.31 4.12 2.22
C GLY A 448 4.45 2.62 1.96
N SER A 449 4.00 1.77 2.87
CA SER A 449 4.03 0.31 2.69
C SER A 449 2.93 -0.24 1.79
N GLU A 450 1.90 0.56 1.51
CA GLU A 450 0.88 0.32 0.48
C GLU A 450 0.54 1.67 -0.16
N ILE A 451 0.50 1.72 -1.49
CA ILE A 451 0.27 2.95 -2.26
C ILE A 451 -0.66 2.61 -3.43
N ALA A 452 -1.73 3.38 -3.58
CA ALA A 452 -2.70 3.16 -4.64
C ALA A 452 -3.03 4.47 -5.37
N PRO A 453 -2.75 4.57 -6.68
CA PRO A 453 -3.28 5.65 -7.51
C PRO A 453 -4.77 5.41 -7.78
N VAL A 454 -5.56 6.47 -7.75
CA VAL A 454 -6.99 6.43 -8.05
C VAL A 454 -7.32 7.54 -9.05
N ASP A 455 -7.87 7.11 -10.17
CA ASP A 455 -8.59 7.92 -11.14
C ASP A 455 -10.06 7.85 -10.71
N LEU A 456 -10.58 8.95 -10.18
CA LEU A 456 -11.91 8.98 -9.55
C LEU A 456 -13.01 9.09 -10.59
N ASP A 457 -12.84 9.84 -11.67
CA ASP A 457 -13.88 10.10 -12.67
C ASP A 457 -13.71 9.31 -13.98
N ASP A 458 -12.75 8.38 -14.02
CA ASP A 458 -12.42 7.49 -15.14
C ASP A 458 -12.01 8.26 -16.41
N ASP A 459 -11.36 9.42 -16.24
CA ASP A 459 -10.88 10.26 -17.34
C ASP A 459 -9.49 9.83 -17.89
N GLY A 460 -8.84 8.87 -17.22
CA GLY A 460 -7.50 8.35 -17.53
C GLY A 460 -6.36 9.08 -16.80
N VAL A 461 -6.67 10.09 -15.98
CA VAL A 461 -5.73 10.84 -15.15
C VAL A 461 -5.92 10.42 -13.69
N THR A 462 -4.81 10.34 -12.96
CA THR A 462 -4.87 10.05 -11.53
C THR A 462 -5.24 11.31 -10.75
N ASP A 463 -6.43 11.34 -10.13
CA ASP A 463 -6.87 12.43 -9.24
C ASP A 463 -6.24 12.34 -7.85
N ASN A 464 -6.17 11.13 -7.31
CA ASN A 464 -5.73 10.90 -5.94
C ASN A 464 -4.63 9.84 -5.85
N LEU A 465 -3.71 10.08 -4.93
CA LEU A 465 -2.72 9.10 -4.49
C LEU A 465 -3.00 8.76 -3.03
N LEU A 466 -3.37 7.51 -2.78
CA LEU A 466 -3.56 6.97 -1.44
C LEU A 466 -2.25 6.40 -0.93
N VAL A 467 -1.87 6.78 0.30
CA VAL A 467 -0.65 6.29 0.95
C VAL A 467 -1.01 5.74 2.33
N ALA A 468 -0.80 4.45 2.55
CA ALA A 468 -1.14 3.81 3.82
C ALA A 468 0.00 3.83 4.83
N ALA A 469 -0.38 3.87 6.10
CA ALA A 469 0.44 3.65 7.29
C ALA A 469 -0.28 2.64 8.19
N PRO A 470 -0.26 1.34 7.85
CA PRO A 470 -1.06 0.31 8.52
C PRO A 470 -0.67 0.10 9.98
N MET A 471 0.55 0.46 10.39
CA MET A 471 0.98 0.35 11.79
C MET A 471 0.80 1.66 12.56
N PHE A 472 0.06 2.62 12.01
CA PHE A 472 -0.23 3.88 12.70
C PHE A 472 -0.95 3.63 14.03
N PHE A 473 -0.35 4.16 15.09
CA PHE A 473 -0.77 3.98 16.47
C PHE A 473 -1.62 5.16 16.95
N SER A 474 -2.82 4.88 17.44
CA SER A 474 -3.74 5.89 17.97
C SER A 474 -4.59 5.31 19.08
N GLY A 475 -4.78 6.09 20.16
CA GLY A 475 -5.63 5.69 21.28
C GLY A 475 -5.19 4.39 21.99
N GLY A 476 -3.90 4.05 21.94
CA GLY A 476 -3.35 2.84 22.57
C GLY A 476 -3.26 1.60 21.68
N TRP A 477 -3.65 1.69 20.40
CA TRP A 477 -3.76 0.54 19.49
C TRP A 477 -3.16 0.83 18.12
N GLU A 478 -2.65 -0.20 17.43
CA GLU A 478 -2.23 -0.14 16.01
C GLU A 478 -3.45 -0.09 15.08
N LYS A 479 -4.14 1.06 15.04
CA LYS A 479 -5.37 1.20 14.24
C LYS A 479 -5.10 1.18 12.73
N GLY A 480 -3.97 1.75 12.30
CA GLY A 480 -3.69 2.03 10.90
C GLY A 480 -4.38 3.30 10.41
N LYS A 481 -3.83 3.89 9.33
CA LYS A 481 -4.27 5.16 8.76
C LYS A 481 -3.96 5.20 7.26
N VAL A 482 -4.83 5.81 6.46
CA VAL A 482 -4.62 6.01 5.02
C VAL A 482 -4.69 7.49 4.71
N TYR A 483 -3.66 8.04 4.07
CA TYR A 483 -3.56 9.44 3.71
C TYR A 483 -4.03 9.64 2.26
N ILE A 484 -4.79 10.71 2.01
CA ILE A 484 -5.31 11.07 0.70
C ILE A 484 -4.53 12.28 0.20
N TYR A 485 -3.78 12.11 -0.88
CA TYR A 485 -3.14 13.20 -1.60
C TYR A 485 -3.91 13.47 -2.88
N ARG A 486 -4.25 14.73 -3.15
CA ARG A 486 -4.72 15.14 -4.47
C ARG A 486 -3.53 15.44 -5.36
N VAL A 487 -3.57 14.86 -6.55
CA VAL A 487 -2.60 15.09 -7.62
C VAL A 487 -3.07 16.31 -8.39
N THR A 488 -2.20 17.30 -8.61
CA THR A 488 -2.58 18.49 -9.39
C THR A 488 -2.11 18.38 -10.85
N GLU A 489 -2.52 19.32 -11.70
CA GLU A 489 -2.06 19.35 -13.11
C GLU A 489 -0.54 19.53 -13.24
N GLN A 490 0.05 20.28 -12.32
CA GLN A 490 1.49 20.24 -12.04
C GLN A 490 1.70 19.10 -11.05
N PRO A 491 2.79 18.31 -11.11
CA PRO A 491 2.91 17.06 -10.35
C PRO A 491 3.20 17.28 -8.86
N ASP A 492 2.46 18.19 -8.24
CA ASP A 492 2.39 18.44 -6.80
C ASP A 492 1.35 17.50 -6.18
N PHE A 493 1.66 17.01 -4.99
CA PHE A 493 0.83 16.09 -4.22
C PHE A 493 0.38 16.77 -2.93
N ILE A 494 -0.87 17.23 -2.89
CA ILE A 494 -1.40 18.01 -1.77
C ILE A 494 -2.16 17.09 -0.83
N LEU A 495 -1.74 17.03 0.43
CA LEU A 495 -2.46 16.28 1.46
C LEU A 495 -3.85 16.91 1.70
N GLU A 496 -4.91 16.20 1.33
CA GLU A 496 -6.29 16.67 1.52
C GLU A 496 -6.92 16.14 2.80
N GLY A 497 -6.54 14.94 3.23
CA GLY A 497 -7.15 14.31 4.39
C GLY A 497 -6.62 12.92 4.68
N SER A 498 -7.34 12.19 5.50
CA SER A 498 -7.01 10.81 5.83
C SER A 498 -8.23 10.01 6.26
N LEU A 499 -8.21 8.71 5.96
CA LEU A 499 -9.18 7.73 6.40
C LEU A 499 -8.66 6.99 7.63
N GLU A 500 -9.52 6.87 8.64
CA GLU A 500 -9.23 6.20 9.92
C GLU A 500 -10.46 5.41 10.40
N ILE A 501 -10.22 4.36 11.18
CA ILE A 501 -11.29 3.62 11.86
C ILE A 501 -11.72 4.40 13.12
N LEU A 502 -12.92 4.98 13.07
CA LEU A 502 -13.50 5.75 14.18
C LEU A 502 -13.85 4.85 15.38
N ASP A 503 -14.51 3.71 15.13
CA ASP A 503 -15.00 2.79 16.17
C ASP A 503 -14.43 1.36 16.03
N HIS A 504 -14.12 0.72 17.17
CA HIS A 504 -13.81 -0.73 17.31
C HIS A 504 -12.56 -1.33 16.60
N GLY A 505 -11.66 -0.55 16.02
CA GLY A 505 -10.45 -1.09 15.35
C GLY A 505 -9.22 -1.33 16.26
N GLN A 506 -9.26 -2.25 17.23
CA GLN A 506 -8.05 -2.59 18.01
C GLN A 506 -7.05 -3.38 17.15
N ASN A 507 -5.83 -2.86 17.01
CA ASN A 507 -4.75 -3.48 16.22
C ASN A 507 -5.17 -3.90 14.81
N ALA A 508 -6.10 -3.16 14.19
CA ALA A 508 -6.77 -3.53 12.95
C ALA A 508 -5.84 -3.57 11.72
N ARG A 509 -4.77 -2.77 11.77
CA ARG A 509 -3.87 -2.50 10.65
C ARG A 509 -4.59 -2.06 9.38
N PHE A 510 -5.51 -1.11 9.54
CA PHE A 510 -6.24 -0.49 8.44
C PHE A 510 -5.28 0.11 7.41
N GLY A 511 -5.50 -0.20 6.13
CA GLY A 511 -4.59 0.20 5.05
C GLY A 511 -3.51 -0.83 4.75
N SER A 512 -3.61 -2.07 5.26
CA SER A 512 -2.70 -3.16 4.87
C SER A 512 -2.84 -3.56 3.40
N THR A 513 -3.96 -3.21 2.77
CA THR A 513 -4.20 -3.35 1.35
C THR A 513 -5.08 -2.21 0.89
N LEU A 514 -4.77 -1.63 -0.28
CA LEU A 514 -5.58 -0.62 -0.94
C LEU A 514 -5.97 -1.16 -2.32
N ALA A 515 -7.27 -1.27 -2.58
CA ALA A 515 -7.79 -1.71 -3.87
C ALA A 515 -8.71 -0.64 -4.44
N PRO A 516 -8.21 0.24 -5.34
CA PRO A 516 -9.06 1.01 -6.23
C PRO A 516 -9.84 0.03 -7.11
N VAL A 517 -11.16 0.21 -7.15
CA VAL A 517 -12.07 -0.62 -7.92
C VAL A 517 -12.95 0.28 -8.79
N PRO A 518 -13.41 -0.20 -9.96
CA PRO A 518 -14.38 0.53 -10.74
C PRO A 518 -15.65 0.84 -9.93
N ASP A 519 -16.39 1.85 -10.37
CA ASP A 519 -17.70 2.24 -9.82
C ASP A 519 -18.59 1.03 -9.49
N LEU A 520 -18.88 0.84 -8.19
CA LEU A 520 -19.73 -0.24 -7.70
C LEU A 520 -21.20 0.20 -7.60
N ASN A 521 -21.48 1.51 -7.44
CA ASN A 521 -22.81 2.03 -7.09
C ASN A 521 -23.55 2.72 -8.26
N GLY A 522 -22.89 2.93 -9.40
CA GLY A 522 -23.43 3.60 -10.57
C GLY A 522 -23.50 5.13 -10.40
N ASP A 523 -22.53 5.73 -9.73
CA ASP A 523 -22.37 7.19 -9.59
C ASP A 523 -21.39 7.84 -10.54
N SER A 524 -20.82 7.05 -11.44
CA SER A 524 -19.79 7.44 -12.39
C SER A 524 -18.44 7.78 -11.74
N PHE A 525 -18.26 7.49 -10.46
CA PHE A 525 -16.98 7.62 -9.78
C PHE A 525 -16.45 6.26 -9.33
N ASN A 526 -15.15 6.07 -9.48
CA ASN A 526 -14.47 4.87 -9.01
C ASN A 526 -14.40 4.83 -7.48
N ASP A 527 -14.40 3.62 -6.94
CA ASP A 527 -14.48 3.35 -5.51
C ASP A 527 -13.15 2.82 -4.95
N VAL A 528 -13.04 2.78 -3.63
CA VAL A 528 -11.88 2.19 -2.95
C VAL A 528 -12.29 1.22 -1.87
N VAL A 529 -11.64 0.07 -1.87
CA VAL A 529 -11.77 -0.96 -0.84
C VAL A 529 -10.45 -1.05 -0.05
N ILE A 530 -10.56 -0.95 1.28
CA ILE A 530 -9.41 -0.92 2.20
C ILE A 530 -9.46 -2.13 3.13
N GLY A 531 -8.33 -2.83 3.25
CA GLY A 531 -8.15 -3.99 4.11
C GLY A 531 -7.69 -3.65 5.53
N ALA A 532 -8.30 -4.31 6.51
CA ALA A 532 -7.91 -4.31 7.93
C ALA A 532 -7.80 -5.76 8.45
N PRO A 533 -6.78 -6.52 8.01
CA PRO A 533 -6.72 -7.97 8.23
C PRO A 533 -6.59 -8.39 9.69
N LEU A 534 -6.12 -7.50 10.58
CA LEU A 534 -5.90 -7.85 11.98
C LEU A 534 -7.08 -7.48 12.89
N GLU A 535 -8.11 -6.84 12.35
CA GLU A 535 -9.30 -6.47 13.11
C GLU A 535 -10.10 -7.69 13.60
N ASP A 536 -11.00 -7.47 14.55
CA ASP A 536 -11.87 -8.49 15.14
C ASP A 536 -11.09 -9.71 15.69
N ASP A 537 -9.95 -9.45 16.37
CA ASP A 537 -9.00 -10.46 16.87
C ASP A 537 -8.37 -11.31 15.76
N ASN A 538 -7.69 -10.65 14.80
CA ASN A 538 -7.04 -11.31 13.65
C ASN A 538 -8.00 -12.02 12.68
N LYS A 539 -9.31 -11.77 12.77
CA LYS A 539 -10.29 -12.32 11.82
C LYS A 539 -10.27 -11.51 10.53
N GLY A 540 -10.20 -10.20 10.66
CA GLY A 540 -10.05 -9.22 9.59
C GLY A 540 -11.37 -8.69 9.04
N ALA A 541 -11.29 -7.51 8.44
CA ALA A 541 -12.40 -6.83 7.79
C ALA A 541 -11.93 -6.08 6.53
N ILE A 542 -12.90 -5.68 5.71
CA ILE A 542 -12.72 -4.72 4.61
C ILE A 542 -13.71 -3.57 4.75
N TYR A 543 -13.31 -2.42 4.22
CA TYR A 543 -14.04 -1.16 4.26
C TYR A 543 -14.19 -0.63 2.84
N ILE A 544 -15.40 -0.25 2.45
CA ILE A 544 -15.72 0.27 1.12
C ILE A 544 -16.07 1.75 1.25
N TYR A 545 -15.43 2.58 0.43
CA TYR A 545 -15.63 4.01 0.36
C TYR A 545 -16.03 4.41 -1.06
N HIS A 546 -17.17 5.11 -1.17
CA HIS A 546 -17.62 5.77 -2.40
C HIS A 546 -17.22 7.24 -2.38
N ASN A 547 -16.88 7.80 -3.55
CA ASN A 547 -16.57 9.23 -3.76
C ASN A 547 -15.70 9.83 -2.64
N PHE A 548 -14.48 9.28 -2.49
CA PHE A 548 -13.68 9.56 -1.31
C PHE A 548 -12.98 10.94 -1.40
N THR A 549 -13.56 11.93 -0.73
CA THR A 549 -12.93 13.25 -0.48
C THR A 549 -12.48 13.39 0.99
N SER A 550 -11.94 14.53 1.39
CA SER A 550 -11.54 14.80 2.79
C SER A 550 -12.66 14.62 3.84
N ILE A 551 -13.92 14.46 3.42
CA ILE A 551 -15.11 14.26 4.27
C ILE A 551 -15.79 12.89 3.97
N SER A 552 -15.06 11.93 3.39
CA SER A 552 -15.58 10.60 3.01
C SER A 552 -16.33 9.91 4.15
N SER A 553 -17.60 9.57 3.93
CA SER A 553 -18.33 8.65 4.80
C SER A 553 -18.02 7.21 4.40
N LEU A 554 -17.69 6.37 5.37
CA LEU A 554 -17.62 4.92 5.19
C LEU A 554 -18.97 4.39 4.70
N CYS A 555 -18.97 3.65 3.58
CA CYS A 555 -20.20 3.15 2.95
C CYS A 555 -20.60 1.79 3.50
N GLN A 556 -19.66 0.82 3.51
CA GLN A 556 -19.90 -0.53 4.00
C GLN A 556 -18.66 -1.10 4.70
N ARG A 557 -18.85 -1.75 5.84
CA ARG A 557 -17.82 -2.58 6.50
C ARG A 557 -18.23 -4.04 6.47
N ILE A 558 -17.36 -4.89 5.93
CA ILE A 558 -17.59 -6.34 5.86
C ILE A 558 -16.55 -7.04 6.73
N GLY A 559 -17.00 -7.57 7.87
CA GLY A 559 -16.15 -8.34 8.79
C GLY A 559 -16.18 -9.83 8.44
N ALA A 560 -15.05 -10.53 8.61
CA ALA A 560 -14.96 -11.96 8.28
C ALA A 560 -15.99 -12.83 9.03
N VAL A 561 -16.36 -12.42 10.25
CA VAL A 561 -17.36 -13.10 11.10
C VAL A 561 -18.74 -13.12 10.47
N GLN A 562 -19.09 -12.10 9.68
CA GLN A 562 -20.37 -12.01 8.98
C GLN A 562 -20.48 -13.03 7.84
N LEU A 563 -19.33 -13.44 7.27
CA LEU A 563 -19.27 -14.33 6.12
C LEU A 563 -19.20 -15.79 6.53
N ALA A 564 -18.18 -16.17 7.30
CA ALA A 564 -18.02 -17.54 7.76
C ALA A 564 -17.19 -17.66 9.05
N PRO A 565 -17.56 -18.59 9.95
CA PRO A 565 -16.71 -18.91 11.09
C PRO A 565 -15.38 -19.52 10.63
N GLY A 566 -14.27 -19.02 11.16
CA GLY A 566 -12.92 -19.57 10.94
C GLY A 566 -12.06 -18.86 9.90
N LEU A 567 -12.58 -17.83 9.21
CA LEU A 567 -11.75 -16.92 8.41
C LEU A 567 -10.80 -16.13 9.34
N GLN A 568 -9.57 -15.91 8.85
CA GLN A 568 -8.54 -15.13 9.54
C GLN A 568 -7.73 -14.30 8.55
N TYR A 569 -7.23 -13.15 8.98
CA TYR A 569 -6.54 -12.20 8.10
C TYR A 569 -7.33 -11.85 6.84
N PHE A 570 -8.67 -11.83 6.93
CA PHE A 570 -9.54 -11.43 5.83
C PHE A 570 -9.30 -9.97 5.47
N GLY A 571 -9.10 -9.67 4.19
CA GLY A 571 -8.74 -8.33 3.74
C GLY A 571 -7.22 -8.10 3.63
N ARG A 572 -6.41 -9.15 3.75
CA ARG A 572 -4.93 -9.07 3.56
C ARG A 572 -4.49 -8.86 2.11
N SER A 573 -5.39 -9.07 1.15
CA SER A 573 -5.20 -8.82 -0.28
C SER A 573 -6.57 -8.71 -0.92
N ILE A 574 -6.78 -7.75 -1.82
CA ILE A 574 -8.08 -7.43 -2.39
C ILE A 574 -7.89 -7.12 -3.88
N HIS A 575 -8.80 -7.60 -4.73
CA HIS A 575 -8.83 -7.25 -6.15
C HIS A 575 -10.27 -7.23 -6.66
N GLY A 576 -10.68 -6.15 -7.32
CA GLY A 576 -12.02 -5.99 -7.89
C GLY A 576 -11.96 -5.16 -9.17
N LYS A 577 -11.84 -5.82 -10.32
CA LYS A 577 -11.76 -5.17 -11.64
C LYS A 577 -12.67 -5.79 -12.69
N MET A 578 -13.32 -6.91 -12.36
CA MET A 578 -14.15 -7.61 -13.32
C MET A 578 -15.39 -8.18 -12.66
N ASP A 579 -16.45 -8.25 -13.45
CA ASP A 579 -17.57 -9.15 -13.23
C ASP A 579 -17.03 -10.58 -13.21
N MET A 580 -17.27 -11.32 -12.13
CA MET A 580 -16.86 -12.71 -11.92
C MET A 580 -18.04 -13.70 -12.05
N ASN A 581 -19.28 -13.28 -11.83
CA ASN A 581 -20.47 -14.14 -11.84
C ASN A 581 -21.31 -14.09 -13.16
N GLY A 582 -21.08 -13.10 -14.02
CA GLY A 582 -21.73 -12.87 -15.31
C GLY A 582 -22.95 -11.95 -15.29
N ASP A 583 -23.24 -11.23 -14.21
CA ASP A 583 -24.40 -10.35 -14.06
C ASP A 583 -24.21 -8.94 -14.65
N GLY A 584 -22.97 -8.54 -14.95
CA GLY A 584 -22.63 -7.22 -15.47
C GLY A 584 -22.16 -6.22 -14.41
N LEU A 585 -22.00 -6.64 -13.15
CA LEU A 585 -21.46 -5.82 -12.05
C LEU A 585 -20.05 -6.26 -11.70
N VAL A 586 -19.20 -5.34 -11.25
CA VAL A 586 -17.85 -5.68 -10.81
C VAL A 586 -17.91 -6.39 -9.46
N ASP A 587 -17.19 -7.50 -9.32
CA ASP A 587 -17.16 -8.30 -8.10
C ASP A 587 -15.84 -8.12 -7.34
N LEU A 588 -15.82 -8.46 -6.04
CA LEU A 588 -14.62 -8.37 -5.21
C LEU A 588 -14.05 -9.76 -4.91
N ALA A 589 -12.74 -9.91 -5.04
CA ALA A 589 -11.97 -11.04 -4.53
C ALA A 589 -11.13 -10.61 -3.33
N VAL A 590 -11.24 -11.34 -2.22
CA VAL A 590 -10.59 -11.01 -0.95
C VAL A 590 -9.81 -12.22 -0.42
N GLY A 591 -8.53 -12.02 -0.12
CA GLY A 591 -7.66 -13.02 0.47
C GLY A 591 -7.88 -13.17 1.97
N SER A 592 -7.69 -14.38 2.47
CA SER A 592 -7.73 -14.77 3.88
C SER A 592 -6.75 -15.93 4.09
N LEU A 593 -6.31 -16.17 5.33
CA LEU A 593 -5.40 -17.27 5.62
C LEU A 593 -6.05 -18.64 5.38
N GLY A 594 -5.63 -19.31 4.31
CA GLY A 594 -6.17 -20.60 3.87
C GLY A 594 -7.45 -20.49 3.04
N ALA A 595 -7.83 -19.29 2.60
CA ALA A 595 -9.03 -19.08 1.79
C ALA A 595 -8.94 -17.85 0.88
N ALA A 596 -9.70 -17.87 -0.21
CA ALA A 596 -10.03 -16.69 -0.99
C ALA A 596 -11.56 -16.58 -1.09
N VAL A 597 -12.10 -15.39 -0.84
CA VAL A 597 -13.54 -15.12 -0.79
C VAL A 597 -13.92 -14.25 -1.98
N LEU A 598 -14.93 -14.67 -2.73
CA LEU A 598 -15.57 -13.87 -3.76
C LEU A 598 -16.87 -13.31 -3.21
N LEU A 599 -16.99 -11.99 -3.26
CA LEU A 599 -18.17 -11.21 -2.88
C LEU A 599 -18.79 -10.65 -4.15
N TRP A 600 -20.13 -10.74 -4.27
CA TRP A 600 -20.84 -10.28 -5.45
C TRP A 600 -21.43 -8.90 -5.23
N SER A 601 -21.38 -8.07 -6.26
CA SER A 601 -22.13 -6.80 -6.24
C SER A 601 -23.60 -7.03 -6.56
N ARG A 602 -24.47 -6.16 -6.04
CA ARG A 602 -25.92 -6.14 -6.24
C ARG A 602 -26.31 -4.87 -6.99
N SER A 603 -27.33 -4.96 -7.83
CA SER A 603 -27.80 -3.83 -8.62
C SER A 603 -28.37 -2.71 -7.73
N VAL A 604 -28.04 -1.45 -7.99
CA VAL A 604 -28.53 -0.28 -7.26
C VAL A 604 -29.70 0.35 -8.02
N VAL A 605 -30.81 0.57 -7.33
CA VAL A 605 -32.06 1.12 -7.90
C VAL A 605 -32.59 2.30 -7.09
N ARG A 606 -33.36 3.17 -7.74
CA ARG A 606 -34.09 4.28 -7.15
C ARG A 606 -35.58 4.08 -7.36
N ILE A 607 -36.36 4.27 -6.31
CA ILE A 607 -37.82 4.30 -6.39
C ILE A 607 -38.25 5.78 -6.37
N HIS A 608 -38.79 6.26 -7.48
CA HIS A 608 -39.40 7.58 -7.57
C HIS A 608 -40.85 7.46 -7.13
N ALA A 609 -41.25 8.23 -6.12
CA ALA A 609 -42.64 8.34 -5.68
C ALA A 609 -43.13 9.77 -5.88
N THR A 610 -44.29 9.93 -6.52
CA THR A 610 -44.99 11.20 -6.64
C THR A 610 -46.42 11.05 -6.17
N VAL A 611 -46.93 12.06 -5.46
CA VAL A 611 -48.30 12.07 -4.94
C VAL A 611 -49.02 13.30 -5.48
N ARG A 612 -50.21 13.10 -6.02
CA ARG A 612 -51.11 14.16 -6.46
C ARG A 612 -52.48 13.96 -5.82
N PHE A 613 -53.18 15.05 -5.53
CA PHE A 613 -54.52 14.99 -4.94
C PHE A 613 -55.58 15.47 -5.93
N GLU A 614 -56.71 14.77 -5.97
CA GLU A 614 -57.89 15.16 -6.72
C GLU A 614 -59.11 15.14 -5.79
N PRO A 615 -59.73 16.30 -5.48
CA PRO A 615 -59.29 17.66 -5.83
C PRO A 615 -57.97 18.06 -5.11
N SER A 616 -57.29 19.09 -5.60
CA SER A 616 -55.97 19.52 -5.06
C SER A 616 -56.03 20.20 -3.69
N LYS A 617 -57.23 20.56 -3.22
CA LYS A 617 -57.49 21.20 -1.92
C LYS A 617 -58.76 20.61 -1.28
N ILE A 618 -58.78 20.50 0.05
CA ILE A 618 -59.95 20.04 0.81
C ILE A 618 -60.96 21.19 0.95
N ASN A 619 -62.12 21.10 0.30
CA ASN A 619 -63.22 22.03 0.55
C ASN A 619 -64.25 21.40 1.51
N ILE A 620 -64.14 21.68 2.82
CA ILE A 620 -65.04 21.14 3.86
C ILE A 620 -66.50 21.61 3.73
N PHE A 621 -66.75 22.66 2.94
CA PHE A 621 -68.11 23.15 2.67
C PHE A 621 -68.77 22.43 1.50
N ASN A 622 -67.97 21.87 0.59
CA ASN A 622 -68.46 21.04 -0.51
C ASN A 622 -68.49 19.57 -0.08
N LYS A 623 -69.69 19.07 0.22
CA LYS A 623 -69.93 17.68 0.61
C LYS A 623 -70.50 16.92 -0.58
N ASP A 624 -69.59 16.33 -1.34
CA ASP A 624 -69.84 15.71 -2.65
C ASP A 624 -70.14 14.20 -2.57
N CYS A 625 -69.99 13.58 -1.39
CA CYS A 625 -70.28 12.16 -1.21
C CYS A 625 -70.77 11.80 0.21
N ARG A 626 -71.26 10.57 0.38
CA ARG A 626 -71.73 10.04 1.67
C ARG A 626 -70.91 8.83 2.11
N ARG A 627 -70.37 8.86 3.32
CA ARG A 627 -69.57 7.77 3.95
C ARG A 627 -70.00 7.56 5.40
N GLY A 628 -70.18 6.30 5.82
CA GLY A 628 -70.64 5.98 7.18
C GLY A 628 -71.95 6.67 7.61
N GLY A 629 -72.82 7.00 6.65
CA GLY A 629 -74.10 7.69 6.88
C GLY A 629 -74.02 9.23 6.97
N LYS A 630 -72.82 9.83 6.93
CA LYS A 630 -72.57 11.28 6.96
C LYS A 630 -72.19 11.83 5.59
N ASP A 631 -72.57 13.07 5.31
CA ASP A 631 -72.13 13.81 4.13
C ASP A 631 -70.72 14.38 4.40
N VAL A 632 -69.77 14.03 3.54
CA VAL A 632 -68.33 14.32 3.69
C VAL A 632 -67.74 14.79 2.35
N THR A 633 -66.54 15.34 2.39
CA THR A 633 -65.78 15.72 1.19
C THR A 633 -64.90 14.54 0.77
N CYS A 634 -65.20 13.94 -0.38
CA CYS A 634 -64.43 12.85 -0.96
C CYS A 634 -63.21 13.37 -1.71
N MET A 635 -62.12 12.64 -1.62
CA MET A 635 -60.86 12.95 -2.27
C MET A 635 -60.16 11.67 -2.71
N SER A 636 -59.21 11.83 -3.62
CA SER A 636 -58.29 10.76 -3.99
C SER A 636 -56.85 11.26 -3.98
N ALA A 637 -55.95 10.41 -3.50
CA ALA A 637 -54.51 10.58 -3.64
C ALA A 637 -54.04 9.62 -4.74
N ILE A 638 -53.49 10.18 -5.81
CA ILE A 638 -52.87 9.44 -6.91
C ILE A 638 -51.39 9.29 -6.55
N VAL A 639 -50.99 8.07 -6.22
CA VAL A 639 -49.60 7.73 -5.90
C VAL A 639 -49.00 7.07 -7.14
N CYS A 640 -48.06 7.76 -7.80
CA CYS A 640 -47.35 7.25 -8.96
C CYS A 640 -45.92 6.88 -8.59
N LEU A 641 -45.52 5.66 -8.95
CA LEU A 641 -44.24 5.06 -8.64
C LEU A 641 -43.52 4.65 -9.92
N ASN A 642 -42.21 4.91 -9.99
CA ASN A 642 -41.34 4.51 -11.10
C ASN A 642 -39.98 4.07 -10.56
N VAL A 643 -39.40 3.00 -11.11
CA VAL A 643 -38.08 2.49 -10.74
C VAL A 643 -37.06 2.81 -11.83
N THR A 644 -35.95 3.43 -11.42
CA THR A 644 -34.78 3.62 -12.27
C THR A 644 -33.59 2.82 -11.71
N ALA A 645 -32.78 2.24 -12.59
CA ALA A 645 -31.59 1.50 -12.20
C ALA A 645 -30.34 2.37 -12.40
N ARG A 646 -29.46 2.45 -11.40
CA ARG A 646 -28.15 3.12 -11.51
C ARG A 646 -27.10 2.20 -12.07
N THR A 647 -27.14 0.93 -11.67
CA THR A 647 -26.27 -0.10 -12.21
C THR A 647 -27.08 -1.12 -13.02
N PRO A 648 -26.44 -1.91 -13.90
CA PRO A 648 -27.12 -2.95 -14.67
C PRO A 648 -27.99 -3.84 -13.78
N ASN A 649 -29.29 -3.86 -14.07
CA ASN A 649 -30.27 -4.70 -13.38
C ASN A 649 -30.97 -5.61 -14.40
N ARG A 650 -30.95 -6.93 -14.16
CA ARG A 650 -31.64 -7.93 -14.99
C ARG A 650 -32.97 -8.38 -14.39
N ALA A 651 -33.37 -7.85 -13.24
CA ALA A 651 -34.59 -8.24 -12.56
C ALA A 651 -35.83 -7.85 -13.38
N SER A 652 -36.70 -8.84 -13.59
CA SER A 652 -38.01 -8.73 -14.23
C SER A 652 -39.13 -9.15 -13.25
N GLN A 653 -38.91 -8.88 -11.95
CA GLN A 653 -39.74 -9.33 -10.82
C GLN A 653 -40.19 -8.16 -9.95
N GLU A 654 -41.14 -8.42 -9.05
CA GLU A 654 -41.60 -7.49 -8.00
C GLU A 654 -40.40 -6.96 -7.20
N ILE A 655 -40.29 -5.63 -7.11
CA ILE A 655 -39.09 -4.97 -6.57
C ILE A 655 -39.33 -4.54 -5.12
N GLY A 656 -40.57 -4.26 -4.71
CA GLY A 656 -40.84 -3.73 -3.37
C GLY A 656 -42.31 -3.66 -3.00
N HIS A 657 -42.59 -2.89 -1.95
CA HIS A 657 -43.92 -2.46 -1.53
C HIS A 657 -43.87 -1.00 -1.12
N TYR A 658 -45.03 -0.33 -1.11
CA TYR A 658 -45.17 0.99 -0.54
C TYR A 658 -46.25 1.00 0.53
N ASN A 659 -46.07 1.87 1.52
CA ASN A 659 -47.07 2.16 2.54
C ASN A 659 -47.49 3.62 2.42
N ALA A 660 -48.78 3.90 2.57
CA ALA A 660 -49.32 5.25 2.47
C ALA A 660 -50.17 5.57 3.69
N PHE A 661 -49.91 6.70 4.34
CA PHE A 661 -50.63 7.11 5.54
C PHE A 661 -50.65 8.62 5.73
N PHE A 662 -51.61 9.09 6.54
CA PHE A 662 -51.67 10.48 6.98
C PHE A 662 -50.88 10.66 8.28
N GLU A 663 -49.99 11.65 8.37
CA GLU A 663 -49.29 12.01 9.62
C GLU A 663 -50.22 12.81 10.58
N GLU A 664 -51.33 12.20 10.99
CA GLU A 664 -52.29 12.84 11.89
C GLU A 664 -52.24 12.20 13.28
N LYS A 665 -51.70 12.93 14.25
CA LYS A 665 -51.57 12.47 15.64
C LYS A 665 -52.79 12.78 16.52
N ARG A 666 -53.86 13.33 15.93
CA ARG A 666 -55.09 13.67 16.66
C ARG A 666 -55.89 12.41 16.97
N PHE A 667 -56.59 12.45 18.11
CA PHE A 667 -57.57 11.42 18.48
C PHE A 667 -58.67 11.25 17.42
N ASN A 668 -59.13 12.37 16.84
CA ASN A 668 -60.01 12.37 15.68
C ASN A 668 -59.23 12.86 14.45
N PRO A 669 -58.85 11.96 13.52
CA PRO A 669 -58.11 12.34 12.33
C PRO A 669 -58.97 13.18 11.39
N ARG A 670 -58.33 14.13 10.69
CA ARG A 670 -59.02 15.04 9.75
C ARG A 670 -59.26 14.44 8.38
N ALA A 671 -58.55 13.38 8.04
CA ALA A 671 -58.75 12.59 6.82
C ALA A 671 -58.68 11.11 7.19
N VAL A 672 -59.54 10.30 6.57
CA VAL A 672 -59.66 8.86 6.81
C VAL A 672 -59.79 8.15 5.48
N PHE A 673 -59.02 7.07 5.29
CA PHE A 673 -59.13 6.23 4.10
C PHE A 673 -60.52 5.60 4.00
N ASP A 674 -61.06 5.53 2.78
CA ASP A 674 -62.35 4.87 2.52
C ASP A 674 -62.25 3.36 2.71
N ASP A 675 -61.08 2.80 2.39
CA ASP A 675 -60.75 1.39 2.56
C ASP A 675 -59.64 1.25 3.63
N PRO A 676 -59.93 0.61 4.79
CA PRO A 676 -58.95 0.42 5.86
C PRO A 676 -57.77 -0.49 5.45
N ASP A 677 -57.93 -1.36 4.45
CA ASP A 677 -56.85 -2.24 3.98
C ASP A 677 -55.75 -1.46 3.25
N ARG A 678 -56.03 -0.22 2.80
CA ARG A 678 -55.03 0.70 2.21
C ARG A 678 -54.05 1.27 3.23
N GLN A 679 -54.24 1.03 4.53
CA GLN A 679 -53.22 1.29 5.57
C GLN A 679 -52.15 0.18 5.65
N GLN A 680 -52.34 -0.93 4.93
CA GLN A 680 -51.35 -2.01 4.84
C GLN A 680 -50.41 -1.79 3.65
N PRO A 681 -49.16 -2.29 3.71
CA PRO A 681 -48.23 -2.24 2.59
C PRO A 681 -48.83 -2.83 1.31
N GLN A 682 -48.75 -2.08 0.22
CA GLN A 682 -49.20 -2.50 -1.10
C GLN A 682 -48.00 -3.04 -1.89
N ASN A 683 -48.10 -4.28 -2.37
CA ASN A 683 -47.05 -4.88 -3.19
C ASN A 683 -46.87 -4.12 -4.51
N LEU A 684 -45.63 -4.05 -4.97
CA LEU A 684 -45.23 -3.24 -6.11
C LEU A 684 -44.52 -4.11 -7.16
N THR A 685 -45.22 -4.41 -8.24
CA THR A 685 -44.61 -4.93 -9.46
C THR A 685 -44.23 -3.74 -10.34
N LEU A 686 -42.94 -3.44 -10.48
CA LEU A 686 -42.47 -2.38 -11.35
C LEU A 686 -41.43 -2.91 -12.32
N LEU A 687 -41.65 -2.60 -13.60
CA LEU A 687 -40.66 -2.80 -14.64
C LEU A 687 -39.87 -1.49 -14.82
N PRO A 688 -38.54 -1.55 -15.03
CA PRO A 688 -37.73 -0.35 -15.24
C PRO A 688 -38.27 0.52 -16.39
N GLY A 689 -38.54 1.80 -16.11
CA GLY A 689 -39.04 2.76 -17.09
C GLY A 689 -40.57 2.80 -17.28
N GLU A 690 -41.33 1.97 -16.55
CA GLU A 690 -42.79 2.06 -16.47
C GLU A 690 -43.22 2.77 -15.18
N GLU A 691 -44.14 3.73 -15.30
CA GLU A 691 -44.78 4.38 -14.17
C GLU A 691 -46.08 3.65 -13.83
N THR A 692 -46.26 3.26 -12.57
CA THR A 692 -47.51 2.67 -12.07
C THR A 692 -48.15 3.63 -11.09
N CYS A 693 -49.41 3.97 -11.33
CA CYS A 693 -50.19 4.86 -10.46
C CYS A 693 -51.34 4.10 -9.80
N ASP A 694 -51.49 4.29 -8.50
CA ASP A 694 -52.63 3.78 -7.72
C ASP A 694 -53.46 4.93 -7.16
N HIS A 695 -54.79 4.76 -7.20
CA HIS A 695 -55.74 5.71 -6.66
C HIS A 695 -56.17 5.29 -5.26
N ILE A 696 -55.83 6.11 -4.28
CA ILE A 696 -56.18 5.89 -2.88
C ILE A 696 -57.31 6.87 -2.52
N TYR A 697 -58.51 6.34 -2.36
CA TYR A 697 -59.69 7.13 -2.00
C TYR A 697 -59.77 7.34 -0.48
N PHE A 698 -60.10 8.57 -0.09
CA PHE A 698 -60.27 8.96 1.31
C PHE A 698 -61.30 10.08 1.42
N HIS A 699 -61.76 10.36 2.63
CA HIS A 699 -62.66 11.48 2.89
C HIS A 699 -62.13 12.37 4.02
N ALA A 700 -62.40 13.67 3.90
CA ALA A 700 -62.12 14.63 4.95
C ALA A 700 -63.25 14.66 5.97
N MET A 701 -62.89 14.63 7.25
CA MET A 701 -63.81 14.75 8.37
C MET A 701 -64.05 16.22 8.70
N GLU A 702 -65.23 16.53 9.23
CA GLU A 702 -65.50 17.88 9.77
C GLU A 702 -64.48 18.25 10.84
N THR A 703 -63.81 19.39 10.65
CA THR A 703 -62.74 19.87 11.52
C THR A 703 -62.82 21.38 11.65
N THR A 704 -62.53 21.89 12.85
CA THR A 704 -62.38 23.33 13.09
C THR A 704 -61.00 23.86 12.67
N ASP A 705 -60.06 22.95 12.37
CA ASP A 705 -58.71 23.28 11.92
C ASP A 705 -58.54 22.97 10.43
N TYR A 706 -58.99 23.92 9.63
CA TYR A 706 -58.83 24.01 8.18
C TYR A 706 -57.73 25.02 7.79
N ALA A 707 -56.85 25.41 8.73
CA ALA A 707 -55.72 26.31 8.46
C ALA A 707 -54.42 25.55 8.18
N ARG A 708 -54.20 24.42 8.87
CA ARG A 708 -52.99 23.60 8.68
C ARG A 708 -53.23 22.51 7.64
N PRO A 709 -52.33 22.31 6.66
CA PRO A 709 -52.45 21.22 5.70
C PRO A 709 -52.40 19.86 6.41
N ILE A 710 -53.00 18.85 5.78
CA ILE A 710 -52.83 17.45 6.15
C ILE A 710 -51.57 16.93 5.44
N ILE A 711 -50.70 16.20 6.14
CA ILE A 711 -49.51 15.61 5.53
C ILE A 711 -49.83 14.17 5.15
N PHE A 712 -49.70 13.85 3.87
CA PHE A 712 -49.75 12.50 3.33
C PHE A 712 -48.32 12.00 3.12
N THR A 713 -48.03 10.81 3.59
CA THR A 713 -46.68 10.23 3.51
C THR A 713 -46.76 8.91 2.78
N VAL A 714 -45.85 8.74 1.82
CA VAL A 714 -45.60 7.48 1.13
C VAL A 714 -44.20 7.01 1.50
N GLU A 715 -44.11 5.81 2.05
CA GLU A 715 -42.86 5.12 2.37
C GLU A 715 -42.68 3.95 1.41
N THR A 716 -41.48 3.80 0.86
CA THR A 716 -41.14 2.76 -0.11
C THR A 716 -40.06 1.86 0.47
N GLU A 717 -40.21 0.55 0.28
CA GLU A 717 -39.29 -0.46 0.78
C GLU A 717 -39.13 -1.58 -0.25
N LEU A 718 -37.99 -2.28 -0.22
CA LEU A 718 -37.77 -3.47 -1.04
C LEU A 718 -38.41 -4.70 -0.39
N LEU A 719 -38.79 -5.67 -1.23
CA LEU A 719 -39.48 -6.89 -0.79
C LEU A 719 -38.54 -7.84 -0.02
N ASP A 720 -37.31 -7.99 -0.52
CA ASP A 720 -36.26 -8.82 0.09
C ASP A 720 -34.99 -7.98 0.22
N LEU A 721 -34.52 -7.79 1.45
CA LEU A 721 -33.28 -7.06 1.71
C LEU A 721 -32.04 -7.91 1.44
N ASP A 722 -32.19 -9.22 1.29
CA ASP A 722 -31.13 -10.22 1.21
C ASP A 722 -30.93 -10.79 -0.19
N GLN A 723 -31.91 -10.62 -1.07
CA GLN A 723 -31.86 -11.03 -2.47
C GLN A 723 -32.33 -9.90 -3.39
N GLY A 724 -31.79 -9.83 -4.60
CA GLY A 724 -32.20 -8.83 -5.60
C GLY A 724 -31.46 -7.50 -5.47
N PRO A 725 -32.02 -6.38 -6.01
CA PRO A 725 -31.35 -5.08 -6.01
C PRO A 725 -31.30 -4.45 -4.60
N VAL A 726 -30.61 -3.32 -4.52
CA VAL A 726 -30.40 -2.50 -3.33
C VAL A 726 -30.86 -1.08 -3.62
N LEU A 727 -31.39 -0.36 -2.63
CA LEU A 727 -31.77 1.05 -2.78
C LEU A 727 -30.52 1.93 -2.75
N ASP A 728 -30.53 2.97 -3.58
CA ASP A 728 -29.58 4.06 -3.49
C ASP A 728 -29.74 4.79 -2.15
N ASP A 729 -28.66 4.89 -1.38
CA ASP A 729 -28.61 5.53 -0.06
C ASP A 729 -28.82 7.05 -0.12
N SER A 730 -28.42 7.66 -1.24
CA SER A 730 -28.59 9.08 -1.50
C SER A 730 -30.01 9.45 -1.90
N TRP A 731 -30.88 8.45 -2.12
CA TRP A 731 -32.24 8.64 -2.60
C TRP A 731 -33.29 8.47 -1.48
N PRO A 732 -34.25 9.40 -1.33
CA PRO A 732 -35.23 9.33 -0.25
C PRO A 732 -36.20 8.16 -0.45
N THR A 733 -36.38 7.36 0.60
CA THR A 733 -37.39 6.29 0.66
C THR A 733 -38.76 6.76 1.12
N THR A 734 -38.84 7.98 1.67
CA THR A 734 -40.06 8.59 2.19
C THR A 734 -40.37 9.89 1.45
N VAL A 735 -41.57 10.00 0.89
CA VAL A 735 -42.10 11.21 0.25
C VAL A 735 -43.27 11.76 1.06
N LYS A 736 -43.18 13.04 1.44
CA LYS A 736 -44.24 13.74 2.18
C LYS A 736 -44.86 14.81 1.30
N THR A 737 -46.19 14.78 1.19
CA THR A 737 -46.94 15.71 0.35
C THR A 737 -48.02 16.39 1.18
N GLN A 738 -48.10 17.72 1.10
CA GLN A 738 -49.06 18.52 1.85
C GLN A 738 -50.36 18.65 1.07
N LEU A 739 -51.46 18.32 1.73
CA LEU A 739 -52.83 18.53 1.25
C LEU A 739 -53.44 19.74 1.98
N PRO A 740 -53.53 20.91 1.33
CA PRO A 740 -54.10 22.10 1.93
C PRO A 740 -55.63 22.06 1.96
N PHE A 741 -56.22 22.85 2.84
CA PHE A 741 -57.65 23.16 2.81
C PHE A 741 -57.95 24.32 1.86
N TRP A 742 -59.18 24.37 1.39
CA TRP A 742 -59.73 25.47 0.60
C TRP A 742 -60.07 26.65 1.52
N ASN A 743 -59.64 27.84 1.13
CA ASN A 743 -59.57 29.00 2.03
C ASN A 743 -60.48 30.17 1.64
N GLY A 744 -61.46 29.97 0.75
CA GLY A 744 -62.51 30.97 0.51
C GLY A 744 -62.11 32.22 -0.29
N CYS A 745 -61.25 32.09 -1.29
CA CYS A 745 -61.11 33.15 -2.31
C CYS A 745 -62.35 33.16 -3.23
N ASP A 746 -62.66 34.30 -3.87
CA ASP A 746 -63.92 34.58 -4.57
C ASP A 746 -64.37 33.49 -5.59
N GLU A 747 -65.62 33.58 -6.06
CA GLU A 747 -66.43 32.56 -6.77
C GLU A 747 -65.74 31.73 -7.89
N ASP A 748 -64.57 32.14 -8.39
CA ASP A 748 -63.79 31.49 -9.44
C ASP A 748 -62.66 30.56 -8.94
N ASP A 749 -62.55 30.27 -7.64
CA ASP A 749 -61.58 29.32 -7.04
C ASP A 749 -60.08 29.72 -7.17
N HIS A 750 -59.78 30.94 -7.62
CA HIS A 750 -58.41 31.44 -7.83
C HIS A 750 -58.07 32.58 -6.86
N CYS A 751 -57.18 32.32 -5.89
CA CYS A 751 -56.58 33.38 -5.08
C CYS A 751 -55.48 34.08 -5.89
N VAL A 752 -55.52 35.41 -6.01
CA VAL A 752 -54.46 36.19 -6.67
C VAL A 752 -53.67 36.99 -5.61
N PRO A 753 -52.62 36.39 -5.00
CA PRO A 753 -51.73 37.13 -4.13
C PRO A 753 -50.82 38.06 -4.96
N ASP A 754 -50.48 39.22 -4.42
CA ASP A 754 -49.50 40.13 -5.02
C ASP A 754 -48.28 40.21 -4.08
N LEU A 755 -47.41 39.20 -4.17
CA LEU A 755 -46.19 39.10 -3.37
C LEU A 755 -45.09 39.97 -3.98
N VAL A 756 -44.80 41.08 -3.33
CA VAL A 756 -43.73 42.01 -3.68
C VAL A 756 -42.52 41.78 -2.79
N LEU A 757 -41.39 41.42 -3.41
CA LEU A 757 -40.10 41.21 -2.74
C LEU A 757 -39.16 42.40 -3.00
N LEU A 758 -38.64 43.00 -1.94
CA LEU A 758 -37.66 44.09 -2.01
C LEU A 758 -36.39 43.68 -1.25
N CYS A 759 -35.23 43.72 -1.92
CA CYS A 759 -33.95 43.39 -1.32
C CYS A 759 -33.01 44.59 -1.33
N GLN A 760 -32.47 44.96 -0.17
CA GLN A 760 -31.51 46.05 0.01
C GLN A 760 -30.28 45.53 0.76
N SER A 761 -29.09 45.69 0.20
CA SER A 761 -27.85 45.44 0.95
C SER A 761 -27.41 46.69 1.69
N GLN A 762 -26.83 46.56 2.88
CA GLN A 762 -26.28 47.71 3.62
C GLN A 762 -24.94 48.24 3.06
N MET A 763 -24.56 47.87 1.84
CA MET A 763 -23.34 48.35 1.19
C MET A 763 -23.56 49.70 0.52
N SER A 764 -22.74 50.69 0.89
CA SER A 764 -22.78 52.07 0.42
C SER A 764 -22.09 52.29 -0.94
N ALA A 765 -22.29 51.41 -1.91
CA ALA A 765 -21.67 51.52 -3.23
C ALA A 765 -22.67 51.30 -4.38
N GLU A 766 -22.41 51.95 -5.52
CA GLU A 766 -23.24 52.01 -6.72
C GLU A 766 -23.62 50.63 -7.30
N PRO A 767 -24.72 50.54 -8.09
CA PRO A 767 -25.45 49.29 -8.33
C PRO A 767 -24.71 48.21 -9.12
N SER A 768 -23.62 48.52 -9.82
CA SER A 768 -23.06 47.64 -10.85
C SER A 768 -21.99 46.67 -10.37
N GLU A 769 -21.30 46.89 -9.25
CA GLU A 769 -20.28 45.95 -8.76
C GLU A 769 -20.21 45.93 -7.23
N ARG A 770 -20.81 44.89 -6.61
CA ARG A 770 -20.71 44.63 -5.17
C ARG A 770 -19.72 43.49 -4.92
N ILE A 771 -18.45 43.84 -4.75
CA ILE A 771 -17.37 42.89 -4.44
C ILE A 771 -17.25 42.74 -2.92
N ILE A 772 -17.17 41.50 -2.43
CA ILE A 772 -16.90 41.20 -1.02
C ILE A 772 -15.38 41.12 -0.85
N GLU A 773 -14.81 42.11 -0.16
CA GLU A 773 -13.39 42.09 0.24
C GLU A 773 -13.12 40.98 1.26
N GLY A 774 -11.99 40.28 1.13
CA GLY A 774 -11.62 39.15 2.01
C GLY A 774 -11.48 39.48 3.51
N SER A 775 -11.50 40.77 3.89
CA SER A 775 -11.51 41.23 5.28
C SER A 775 -12.89 41.19 5.94
N ARG A 776 -13.99 41.17 5.16
CA ARG A 776 -15.36 41.14 5.67
C ARG A 776 -15.93 39.72 5.62
N ARG A 777 -16.00 39.08 6.78
CA ARG A 777 -16.49 37.70 6.94
C ARG A 777 -18.01 37.53 6.95
N ARG A 778 -18.78 38.62 6.88
CA ARG A 778 -20.27 38.62 6.95
C ARG A 778 -20.84 39.77 6.11
N MET A 779 -21.94 39.49 5.41
CA MET A 779 -22.75 40.43 4.65
C MET A 779 -24.19 40.39 5.17
N VAL A 780 -24.86 41.54 5.21
CA VAL A 780 -26.27 41.62 5.61
C VAL A 780 -27.12 42.10 4.43
N VAL A 781 -28.20 41.37 4.15
CA VAL A 781 -29.21 41.71 3.15
C VAL A 781 -30.54 41.89 3.84
N ASP A 782 -31.09 43.10 3.78
CA ASP A 782 -32.43 43.41 4.25
C ASP A 782 -33.44 43.02 3.15
N VAL A 783 -34.36 42.12 3.48
CA VAL A 783 -35.38 41.60 2.57
C VAL A 783 -36.75 41.90 3.14
N ARG A 784 -37.57 42.64 2.40
CA ARG A 784 -38.96 42.93 2.75
C ARG A 784 -39.87 42.17 1.79
N LEU A 785 -40.72 41.31 2.35
CA LEU A 785 -41.77 40.62 1.63
C LEU A 785 -43.12 41.22 2.03
N GLU A 786 -43.86 41.72 1.05
CA GLU A 786 -45.15 42.38 1.24
C GLU A 786 -46.19 41.70 0.33
N ASN A 787 -47.35 41.36 0.88
CA ASN A 787 -48.48 40.89 0.08
C ASN A 787 -49.48 42.03 -0.09
N ARG A 788 -49.68 42.50 -1.32
CA ARG A 788 -50.58 43.61 -1.67
C ARG A 788 -51.92 43.15 -2.24
N GLY A 789 -52.07 41.85 -2.47
CA GLY A 789 -53.25 41.22 -3.03
C GLY A 789 -54.02 40.43 -1.97
N GLU A 790 -54.73 39.39 -2.41
CA GLU A 790 -55.46 38.49 -1.53
C GLU A 790 -54.52 37.66 -0.65
N ASN A 791 -55.05 37.06 0.42
CA ASN A 791 -54.26 36.32 1.40
C ASN A 791 -53.37 35.23 0.76
N ALA A 792 -52.05 35.36 0.93
CA ALA A 792 -51.07 34.37 0.52
C ALA A 792 -50.79 33.38 1.67
N TYR A 793 -51.36 32.17 1.58
CA TYR A 793 -51.12 31.11 2.56
C TYR A 793 -49.92 30.25 2.14
N GLY A 794 -49.02 29.95 3.09
CA GLY A 794 -47.82 29.16 2.80
C GLY A 794 -46.78 29.87 1.93
N ALA A 795 -46.75 31.20 1.93
CA ALA A 795 -45.74 31.98 1.21
C ALA A 795 -44.32 31.56 1.63
N GLN A 796 -43.51 31.14 0.65
CA GLN A 796 -42.12 30.73 0.85
C GLN A 796 -41.17 31.73 0.21
N LEU A 797 -40.09 32.06 0.91
CA LEU A 797 -38.99 32.86 0.40
C LEU A 797 -37.81 31.93 0.09
N ASN A 798 -37.57 31.64 -1.18
CA ASN A 798 -36.43 30.86 -1.63
C ASN A 798 -35.24 31.78 -1.90
N ILE A 799 -34.12 31.53 -1.21
CA ILE A 799 -32.89 32.32 -1.32
C ILE A 799 -31.80 31.43 -1.89
N THR A 800 -31.26 31.81 -3.04
CA THR A 800 -30.13 31.13 -3.69
C THR A 800 -28.88 32.00 -3.60
N ASN A 801 -27.77 31.39 -3.21
CA ASN A 801 -26.46 32.01 -3.06
C ASN A 801 -25.43 31.34 -3.97
N THR A 802 -24.34 32.05 -4.27
CA THR A 802 -23.18 31.46 -4.94
C THR A 802 -22.38 30.57 -3.98
N PRO A 803 -21.57 29.60 -4.46
CA PRO A 803 -20.82 28.67 -3.61
C PRO A 803 -19.87 29.34 -2.60
N ASN A 804 -19.45 30.58 -2.89
CA ASN A 804 -18.55 31.38 -2.05
C ASN A 804 -19.25 32.02 -0.85
N LEU A 805 -20.58 31.99 -0.80
CA LEU A 805 -21.39 32.53 0.28
C LEU A 805 -22.06 31.37 1.02
N ARG A 806 -22.09 31.42 2.36
CA ARG A 806 -22.84 30.44 3.16
C ARG A 806 -23.87 31.17 3.98
N PHE A 807 -25.13 30.77 3.85
CA PHE A 807 -26.20 31.33 4.69
C PHE A 807 -25.85 31.12 6.18
N SER A 808 -25.81 32.20 6.96
CA SER A 808 -25.41 32.13 8.37
C SER A 808 -26.61 32.17 9.32
N SER A 809 -27.47 33.18 9.21
CA SER A 809 -28.64 33.33 10.08
C SER A 809 -29.71 34.27 9.52
N LEU A 810 -30.93 34.15 10.04
CA LEU A 810 -32.08 35.00 9.74
C LEU A 810 -32.51 35.76 10.99
N ILE A 811 -32.69 37.08 10.88
CA ILE A 811 -33.22 37.93 11.95
C ILE A 811 -34.53 38.55 11.46
N VAL A 812 -35.65 38.27 12.14
CA VAL A 812 -36.96 38.80 11.78
C VAL A 812 -37.19 40.14 12.49
N LYS A 813 -37.44 41.22 11.73
CA LYS A 813 -37.90 42.53 12.23
C LYS A 813 -39.37 42.71 11.86
N VAL A 814 -40.25 42.66 12.86
CA VAL A 814 -41.69 42.87 12.66
C VAL A 814 -42.00 44.35 12.84
N GLN A 815 -42.53 45.01 11.79
CA GLN A 815 -43.21 46.30 11.89
C GLN A 815 -44.65 46.12 11.44
N HIS A 816 -45.61 46.79 12.10
CA HIS A 816 -47.04 46.63 11.81
C HIS A 816 -47.33 46.75 10.30
N HIS A 817 -47.95 45.71 9.75
CA HIS A 817 -48.29 45.50 8.33
C HIS A 817 -47.15 45.16 7.34
N SER A 818 -45.90 44.97 7.78
CA SER A 818 -44.84 44.41 6.91
C SER A 818 -43.77 43.63 7.68
N ASN A 819 -43.43 42.43 7.19
CA ASN A 819 -42.32 41.64 7.74
C ASN A 819 -41.03 42.00 6.99
N THR A 820 -40.06 42.56 7.72
CA THR A 820 -38.71 42.79 7.19
C THR A 820 -37.78 41.74 7.77
N LEU A 821 -37.13 40.96 6.91
CA LEU A 821 -36.16 39.94 7.26
C LEU A 821 -34.76 40.50 7.04
N CYS A 822 -33.92 40.51 8.07
CA CYS A 822 -32.49 40.75 7.92
C CYS A 822 -31.78 39.40 7.76
N LEU A 823 -31.23 39.14 6.58
CA LEU A 823 -30.42 37.96 6.30
C LEU A 823 -28.96 38.28 6.60
N VAL A 824 -28.31 37.46 7.43
CA VAL A 824 -26.86 37.49 7.60
C VAL A 824 -26.28 36.32 6.81
N VAL A 825 -25.48 36.64 5.81
CA VAL A 825 -24.77 35.70 4.94
C VAL A 825 -23.29 35.78 5.26
#